data_AF-A0A1G1W5H0-F1
#
_entry.id   AF-A0A1G1W5H0-F1
#
_cell.length_a   1.000
_cell.length_b   1.000
_cell.length_c   1.000
_cell.angle_alpha   90.00
_cell.angle_beta   90.00
_cell.angle_gamma   90.00
#
_symmetry.space_group_name_H-M   'P 1'
#
loop_
_entity.id
_entity.type
_entity.pdbx_description
1 polymer ?
#
loop_
_entity_poly.entity_id
_entity_poly.type
_entity_poly.pdbx_seq_one_letter_code
_entity_poly.pdbx_strand_id
1 'polypeptide(L)'
;MKVRIKVFSVLILLVLLVFFGLLVAFYNPQKPVKVRAGHFITSVTKTDTLKLFAKELSSKNNHFVLGQAAPIEVKKIGQVKTSPFSFNALSSSWEVALPKGAEIHIQVRTSKDGKIWTEWKEIEVDDDGSDYELSNKKYGRLITLEGKFFQEQVVLKTTDINKIPEVKKLNLTYIDSKEKISLLEKILKKLKISLEKVFAAYDAPKRPTDAPAICSRTCWGADESIYVPGEDYAPIKKIIIHHTVTSNNDPDPVSTVRAIYYYHNVVRGWGDIGYNFVIDQNNGTIYEGRRGGDGVIGAHTSGYNSGSVGVAVLGDFRYVGPNKRVQNALHKIVVWKLYSHNIDPDEISVFGRDGFALPAVFVHGRVANTACAGTYLNKFTPSLISLAHFLPQQIVFRNASGLQRIDIGNDTTVEDLLRRYGHYGTVAPNYIRKIATFPSDGSTLPNDPNYLSQWDLVKLDALNVWKDTSGGNPSVKVAVLDSGVAYENYDPAGSENYAKGPDFVHTNFVLGYDFVNHDSHPNDDNGHGTIVASVIAESTNNALGSASLAYNISIMPVKVCDSSGWCIDSDVASGIDFAKANGSKVINLSIVGDDYSEVIQAVINSAWLSGNFISAAAGNGASSNLSYPARGNLVTAVGALTKTSTRAYYSSYGKDLDLMAPGGTGYGGTQDLIYQKLTCTSGRVCTNFSYGTVAGTSIASAVVAATASLMTERFGDATPGNIEAIMRSTATDLGSSGFDANFGYGRINPLSAINYLYIGGYILDGRGGVHEFGTASKADNGNRWPWDIARSIALLPDHSGGYVLDGWGGLHAFGSATPIAHNTHAYWPKWDIARDVILLSSSTPSSPKGYILDGWGGLHAFGGAPTIPNSSHAYWPKWDIVNAVVLNTNDTGGYILDGWGGLHAFGSATPIAHNTHAYWPLWDIARDVVLVPGGGGYILDGYGGVHNFGAAPSISIHSYWPGRDIARSISLNTDGTGGYVLDGLGGIHPLGSSLPFYKSNYAYWIGWDIAKALVLK
;
A
#
# COMPACT_ATOMS: atom_id res chain seq x y z
N MET A 1 -16.97 46.11 20.41
CA MET A 1 -17.39 45.23 21.53
C MET A 1 -16.70 43.85 21.53
N LYS A 2 -16.49 43.17 20.38
CA LYS A 2 -15.85 41.83 20.31
C LYS A 2 -14.35 41.76 20.67
N VAL A 3 -13.60 42.87 20.61
CA VAL A 3 -12.15 42.90 20.99
C VAL A 3 -11.93 42.97 22.51
N ARG A 4 -12.83 43.63 23.25
CA ARG A 4 -12.72 43.74 24.72
C ARG A 4 -13.03 42.42 25.45
N ILE A 5 -13.80 41.52 24.84
CA ILE A 5 -14.12 40.20 25.41
C ILE A 5 -12.91 39.26 25.35
N LYS A 6 -12.12 39.28 24.26
CA LYS A 6 -10.91 38.44 24.11
C LYS A 6 -9.79 38.81 25.09
N VAL A 7 -9.58 40.11 25.36
CA VAL A 7 -8.54 40.56 26.31
C VAL A 7 -8.90 40.18 27.75
N PHE A 8 -10.20 40.20 28.09
CA PHE A 8 -10.67 39.83 29.43
C PHE A 8 -10.54 38.32 29.70
N SER A 9 -10.78 37.47 28.69
CA SER A 9 -10.59 36.01 28.78
C SER A 9 -9.12 35.61 28.96
N VAL A 10 -8.19 36.30 28.30
CA VAL A 10 -6.74 36.03 28.44
C VAL A 10 -6.23 36.44 29.83
N LEU A 11 -6.72 37.55 30.37
CA LEU A 11 -6.35 38.01 31.71
C LEU A 11 -6.86 37.06 32.81
N ILE A 12 -8.08 36.54 32.67
CA ILE A 12 -8.66 35.55 33.59
C ILE A 12 -7.85 34.24 33.56
N LEU A 13 -7.42 33.80 32.37
CA LEU A 13 -6.57 32.61 32.23
C LEU A 13 -5.20 32.79 32.90
N LEU A 14 -4.60 33.98 32.76
CA LEU A 14 -3.33 34.34 33.40
C LEU A 14 -3.45 34.40 34.93
N VAL A 15 -4.53 34.98 35.47
CA VAL A 15 -4.78 35.03 36.92
C VAL A 15 -5.03 33.63 37.49
N LEU A 16 -5.79 32.78 36.77
CA LEU A 16 -6.02 31.39 37.16
C LEU A 16 -4.73 30.57 37.16
N LEU A 17 -3.84 30.76 36.18
CA LEU A 17 -2.53 30.11 36.10
C LEU A 17 -1.59 30.55 37.24
N VAL A 18 -1.62 31.82 37.65
CA VAL A 18 -0.83 32.32 38.78
C VAL A 18 -1.33 31.77 40.12
N PHE A 19 -2.66 31.77 40.34
CA PHE A 19 -3.26 31.19 41.55
C PHE A 19 -3.03 29.67 41.63
N PHE A 20 -3.07 28.96 40.49
CA PHE A 20 -2.74 27.53 40.40
C PHE A 20 -1.26 27.24 40.60
N GLY A 21 -0.37 28.08 40.06
CA GLY A 21 1.07 27.97 40.25
C GLY A 21 1.47 28.09 41.72
N LEU A 22 0.82 28.99 42.47
CA LEU A 22 0.98 29.11 43.92
C LEU A 22 0.52 27.83 44.66
N LEU A 23 -0.64 27.27 44.32
CA LEU A 23 -1.15 26.04 44.94
C LEU A 23 -0.23 24.82 44.72
N VAL A 24 0.38 24.71 43.53
CA VAL A 24 1.31 23.63 43.16
C VAL A 24 2.70 23.84 43.76
N ALA A 25 3.14 25.08 43.97
CA ALA A 25 4.41 25.41 44.64
C ALA A 25 4.44 24.95 46.10
N PHE A 26 3.29 24.86 46.78
CA PHE A 26 3.17 24.32 48.14
C PHE A 26 3.09 22.78 48.19
N TYR A 27 2.96 22.08 47.06
CA TYR A 27 3.01 20.62 47.00
C TYR A 27 4.46 20.13 46.91
N ASN A 28 4.99 19.60 48.02
CA ASN A 28 6.36 19.10 48.14
C ASN A 28 6.42 17.57 47.89
N PRO A 29 6.82 17.08 46.69
CA PRO A 29 6.77 15.65 46.36
C PRO A 29 8.03 14.89 46.81
N GLN A 30 8.97 15.51 47.52
CA GLN A 30 10.33 14.98 47.70
C GLN A 30 10.48 13.85 48.74
N LYS A 31 9.42 13.11 49.10
CA LYS A 31 9.55 12.00 50.07
C LYS A 31 9.78 10.67 49.34
N PRO A 32 10.92 9.98 49.57
CA PRO A 32 11.17 8.65 49.01
C PRO A 32 10.11 7.66 49.49
N VAL A 33 9.71 6.73 48.63
CA VAL A 33 8.72 5.71 48.96
C VAL A 33 9.43 4.52 49.58
N LYS A 34 9.32 4.39 50.91
CA LYS A 34 9.94 3.28 51.63
C LYS A 34 9.30 1.95 51.23
N VAL A 35 10.10 1.08 50.61
CA VAL A 35 9.67 -0.26 50.24
C VAL A 35 9.64 -1.13 51.49
N ARG A 36 8.52 -1.82 51.72
CA ARG A 36 8.38 -2.76 52.84
C ARG A 36 8.46 -4.16 52.31
N ALA A 37 9.28 -5.00 52.92
CA ALA A 37 9.33 -6.42 52.58
C ALA A 37 9.35 -7.30 53.82
N GLY A 38 8.94 -8.55 53.65
CA GLY A 38 9.14 -9.61 54.63
C GLY A 38 9.40 -10.93 53.94
N HIS A 39 9.83 -11.94 54.71
CA HIS A 39 10.31 -13.21 54.16
C HIS A 39 9.63 -14.40 54.84
N PHE A 40 9.42 -15.46 54.06
CA PHE A 40 9.05 -16.79 54.56
C PHE A 40 10.04 -17.82 54.03
N ILE A 41 10.53 -18.66 54.93
CA ILE A 41 11.46 -19.74 54.60
C ILE A 41 10.76 -21.07 54.81
N THR A 42 10.86 -21.94 53.81
CA THR A 42 10.36 -23.32 53.84
C THR A 42 11.41 -24.26 53.21
N SER A 43 11.23 -25.56 53.35
CA SER A 43 12.07 -26.58 52.72
C SER A 43 11.24 -27.79 52.29
N VAL A 44 11.74 -28.53 51.31
CA VAL A 44 11.23 -29.85 50.93
C VAL A 44 12.40 -30.81 51.01
N THR A 45 12.47 -31.52 52.13
CA THR A 45 13.61 -32.39 52.45
C THR A 45 13.59 -33.65 51.59
N LYS A 46 14.74 -34.31 51.43
CA LYS A 46 14.82 -35.62 50.76
C LYS A 46 13.81 -36.64 51.32
N THR A 47 13.55 -36.62 52.63
CA THR A 47 12.57 -37.50 53.27
C THR A 47 11.13 -37.16 52.89
N ASP A 48 10.79 -35.88 52.76
CA ASP A 48 9.47 -35.44 52.29
C ASP A 48 9.24 -35.88 50.85
N THR A 49 10.24 -35.69 49.98
CA THR A 49 10.19 -36.10 48.58
C THR A 49 9.99 -37.62 48.45
N LEU A 50 10.74 -38.42 49.22
CA LEU A 50 10.59 -39.89 49.26
C LEU A 50 9.15 -40.32 49.61
N LYS A 51 8.55 -39.71 50.64
CA LYS A 51 7.18 -40.03 51.06
C LYS A 51 6.16 -39.71 49.97
N LEU A 52 6.34 -38.60 49.25
CA LEU A 52 5.46 -38.21 48.16
C LEU A 52 5.53 -39.19 46.99
N PHE A 53 6.74 -39.58 46.57
CA PHE A 53 6.91 -40.58 45.50
C PHE A 53 6.42 -41.96 45.92
N ALA A 54 6.67 -42.40 47.16
CA ALA A 54 6.16 -43.67 47.66
C ALA A 54 4.61 -43.71 47.66
N LYS A 55 3.96 -42.61 48.04
CA LYS A 55 2.50 -42.48 47.98
C LYS A 55 1.97 -42.53 46.54
N GLU A 56 2.58 -41.78 45.62
CA GLU A 56 2.20 -41.77 44.21
C GLU A 56 2.34 -43.17 43.58
N LEU A 57 3.46 -43.86 43.86
CA LEU A 57 3.72 -45.23 43.41
C LEU A 57 2.73 -46.25 43.99
N SER A 58 2.34 -46.10 45.26
CA SER A 58 1.33 -46.98 45.90
C SER A 58 -0.09 -46.79 45.35
N SER A 59 -0.39 -45.62 44.77
CA SER A 59 -1.72 -45.31 44.22
C SER A 59 -1.94 -45.83 42.79
N LYS A 60 -0.87 -46.17 42.08
CA LYS A 60 -0.89 -46.71 40.71
C LYS A 60 -0.64 -48.22 40.77
N ASN A 61 -1.72 -48.99 40.89
CA ASN A 61 -1.75 -50.44 41.12
C ASN A 61 -1.22 -51.31 39.96
N ASN A 62 -0.05 -51.05 39.35
CA ASN A 62 0.66 -52.03 38.50
C ASN A 62 2.10 -51.62 38.10
N HIS A 63 2.98 -52.61 38.19
CA HIS A 63 4.24 -52.86 37.48
C HIS A 63 4.85 -51.73 36.61
N PHE A 64 5.93 -51.12 37.10
CA PHE A 64 6.90 -50.47 36.23
C PHE A 64 7.66 -51.53 35.43
N VAL A 65 7.44 -51.58 34.12
CA VAL A 65 8.33 -52.29 33.20
C VAL A 65 9.67 -51.57 33.20
N LEU A 66 10.74 -52.27 33.59
CA LEU A 66 12.12 -51.81 33.42
C LEU A 66 12.34 -51.49 31.92
N GLY A 67 12.35 -50.21 31.55
CA GLY A 67 12.75 -49.76 30.21
C GLY A 67 11.96 -48.64 29.52
N GLN A 68 10.86 -48.11 30.07
CA GLN A 68 10.15 -46.95 29.48
C GLN A 68 10.23 -45.69 30.35
N ALA A 69 10.74 -44.62 29.74
CA ALA A 69 11.29 -43.42 30.39
C ALA A 69 10.29 -42.27 30.59
N ALA A 70 9.12 -42.51 31.20
CA ALA A 70 8.23 -41.40 31.60
C ALA A 70 8.62 -40.88 33.00
N PRO A 71 8.90 -39.57 33.17
CA PRO A 71 9.23 -39.02 34.49
C PRO A 71 8.03 -39.09 35.43
N ILE A 72 8.27 -39.55 36.67
CA ILE A 72 7.28 -39.55 37.75
C ILE A 72 7.23 -38.13 38.31
N GLU A 73 6.03 -37.55 38.42
CA GLU A 73 5.78 -36.21 38.96
C GLU A 73 5.06 -36.30 40.30
N VAL A 74 5.53 -35.55 41.31
CA VAL A 74 4.83 -35.37 42.59
C VAL A 74 4.77 -33.90 42.97
N LYS A 75 3.71 -33.53 43.70
CA LYS A 75 3.46 -32.13 44.10
C LYS A 75 3.37 -32.00 45.61
N LYS A 76 4.19 -31.11 46.18
CA LYS A 76 4.09 -30.68 47.57
C LYS A 76 3.43 -29.30 47.63
N ILE A 77 2.21 -29.25 48.15
CA ILE A 77 1.50 -27.99 48.40
C ILE A 77 1.83 -27.50 49.82
N GLY A 78 2.31 -26.27 49.94
CA GLY A 78 2.60 -25.60 51.20
C GLY A 78 1.34 -25.17 51.95
N GLN A 79 1.47 -24.86 53.24
CA GLN A 79 0.37 -24.25 54.01
C GLN A 79 0.11 -22.82 53.53
N VAL A 80 -1.14 -22.36 53.65
CA VAL A 80 -1.53 -20.97 53.39
C VAL A 80 -0.80 -20.05 54.36
N LYS A 81 -0.06 -19.09 53.82
CA LYS A 81 0.69 -18.07 54.58
C LYS A 81 -0.04 -16.75 54.53
N THR A 82 0.02 -16.02 55.65
CA THR A 82 -0.55 -14.66 55.76
C THR A 82 0.58 -13.67 55.98
N SER A 83 0.66 -12.65 55.14
CA SER A 83 1.59 -11.53 55.35
C SER A 83 1.01 -10.53 56.34
N PRO A 84 1.83 -9.86 57.17
CA PRO A 84 1.37 -8.82 58.10
C PRO A 84 0.78 -7.59 57.40
N PHE A 85 0.99 -7.47 56.08
CA PHE A 85 0.51 -6.38 55.24
C PHE A 85 0.24 -6.84 53.82
N SER A 86 -0.63 -6.14 53.11
CA SER A 86 -0.85 -6.38 51.69
C SER A 86 0.40 -6.03 50.89
N PHE A 87 0.82 -6.92 50.00
CA PHE A 87 1.96 -6.77 49.12
C PHE A 87 1.50 -6.74 47.66
N ASN A 88 2.36 -6.24 46.76
CA ASN A 88 2.11 -6.16 45.31
C ASN A 88 3.18 -6.86 44.47
N ALA A 89 4.23 -7.40 45.10
CA ALA A 89 5.20 -8.24 44.42
C ALA A 89 5.72 -9.36 45.33
N LEU A 90 6.14 -10.46 44.70
CA LEU A 90 6.80 -11.60 45.31
C LEU A 90 8.10 -11.89 44.56
N SER A 91 9.19 -12.10 45.29
CA SER A 91 10.41 -12.68 44.73
C SER A 91 10.77 -13.96 45.47
N SER A 92 11.64 -14.77 44.88
CA SER A 92 12.06 -16.02 45.50
C SER A 92 13.51 -16.34 45.24
N SER A 93 14.10 -17.10 46.16
CA SER A 93 15.40 -17.71 45.98
C SER A 93 15.40 -19.07 46.66
N TRP A 94 16.04 -20.06 46.06
CA TRP A 94 16.09 -21.39 46.63
C TRP A 94 17.45 -22.05 46.48
N GLU A 95 17.77 -22.92 47.42
CA GLU A 95 18.92 -23.81 47.39
C GLU A 95 18.44 -25.23 47.10
N VAL A 96 18.96 -25.84 46.04
CA VAL A 96 18.54 -27.16 45.57
C VAL A 96 19.71 -28.12 45.48
N ALA A 97 19.43 -29.39 45.77
CA ALA A 97 20.27 -30.49 45.32
C ALA A 97 19.51 -31.20 44.19
N LEU A 98 19.99 -31.01 42.95
CA LEU A 98 19.33 -31.50 41.74
C LEU A 98 20.19 -32.59 41.06
N PRO A 99 19.87 -33.87 41.25
CA PRO A 99 20.54 -34.96 40.53
C PRO A 99 20.29 -34.85 39.01
N LYS A 100 21.27 -35.28 38.22
CA LYS A 100 21.15 -35.33 36.75
C LYS A 100 19.94 -36.18 36.33
N GLY A 101 18.98 -35.56 35.63
CA GLY A 101 17.73 -36.20 35.17
C GLY A 101 16.51 -35.96 36.07
N ALA A 102 16.62 -35.13 37.12
CA ALA A 102 15.49 -34.65 37.91
C ALA A 102 15.18 -33.17 37.60
N GLU A 103 13.93 -32.75 37.81
CA GLU A 103 13.46 -31.37 37.61
C GLU A 103 12.69 -30.87 38.83
N ILE A 104 12.74 -29.54 39.05
CA ILE A 104 12.00 -28.86 40.12
C ILE A 104 11.33 -27.62 39.51
N HIS A 105 10.01 -27.51 39.69
CA HIS A 105 9.25 -26.30 39.36
C HIS A 105 8.62 -25.75 40.63
N ILE A 106 8.75 -24.45 40.86
CA ILE A 106 8.13 -23.77 41.99
C ILE A 106 6.99 -22.92 41.46
N GLN A 107 5.82 -23.05 42.06
CA GLN A 107 4.62 -22.31 41.69
C GLN A 107 4.08 -21.56 42.90
N VAL A 108 3.49 -20.39 42.67
CA VAL A 108 2.86 -19.57 43.72
C VAL A 108 1.48 -19.10 43.29
N ARG A 109 0.59 -18.94 44.26
CA ARG A 109 -0.69 -18.25 44.09
C ARG A 109 -0.95 -17.33 45.27
N THR A 110 -1.75 -16.30 45.04
CA THR A 110 -2.04 -15.26 46.04
C THR A 110 -3.55 -15.09 46.24
N SER A 111 -3.92 -14.50 47.36
CA SER A 111 -5.30 -14.13 47.66
C SER A 111 -5.33 -12.84 48.48
N LYS A 112 -6.31 -11.99 48.23
CA LYS A 112 -6.54 -10.75 48.99
C LYS A 112 -7.30 -11.01 50.29
N ASP A 113 -8.18 -12.00 50.29
CA ASP A 113 -9.15 -12.30 51.37
C ASP A 113 -8.98 -13.68 52.00
N GLY A 114 -8.08 -14.52 51.45
CA GLY A 114 -7.83 -15.90 51.88
C GLY A 114 -8.84 -16.91 51.33
N LYS A 115 -9.84 -16.46 50.57
CA LYS A 115 -10.94 -17.28 50.02
C LYS A 115 -10.83 -17.42 48.51
N ILE A 116 -10.65 -16.32 47.80
CA ILE A 116 -10.52 -16.31 46.34
C ILE A 116 -9.04 -16.31 45.99
N TRP A 117 -8.59 -17.37 45.33
CA TRP A 117 -7.19 -17.60 44.99
C TRP A 117 -6.94 -17.35 43.51
N THR A 118 -5.80 -16.76 43.19
CA THR A 118 -5.31 -16.74 41.81
C THR A 118 -4.98 -18.16 41.34
N GLU A 119 -4.90 -18.34 40.03
CA GLU A 119 -4.27 -19.54 39.44
C GLU A 119 -2.82 -19.71 39.93
N TRP A 120 -2.34 -20.94 39.90
CA TRP A 120 -0.94 -21.26 40.17
C TRP A 120 -0.04 -20.67 39.08
N LYS A 121 0.87 -19.79 39.46
CA LYS A 121 1.85 -19.19 38.57
C LYS A 121 3.22 -19.79 38.82
N GLU A 122 3.83 -20.34 37.78
CA GLU A 122 5.20 -20.83 37.85
C GLU A 122 6.19 -19.69 38.02
N ILE A 123 7.18 -19.91 38.88
CA ILE A 123 8.31 -19.02 39.07
C ILE A 123 9.41 -19.47 38.13
N GLU A 124 9.58 -18.72 37.03
CA GLU A 124 10.72 -18.88 36.14
C GLU A 124 12.03 -18.54 36.87
N VAL A 125 13.10 -19.24 36.53
CA VAL A 125 14.45 -18.92 37.03
C VAL A 125 14.93 -17.62 36.37
N ASP A 126 15.63 -16.77 37.13
CA ASP A 126 16.09 -15.45 36.69
C ASP A 126 17.49 -15.48 36.11
N ASP A 127 17.58 -15.45 34.78
CA ASP A 127 18.79 -15.72 33.99
C ASP A 127 19.74 -14.52 33.84
N ASP A 128 19.45 -13.39 34.49
CA ASP A 128 20.19 -12.13 34.30
C ASP A 128 21.50 -12.03 35.14
N GLY A 129 22.08 -13.15 35.63
CA GLY A 129 23.25 -13.15 36.54
C GLY A 129 24.38 -14.13 36.20
N SER A 130 25.60 -13.84 36.68
CA SER A 130 26.87 -14.53 36.35
C SER A 130 27.07 -15.94 36.90
N ASP A 131 26.22 -16.43 37.80
CA ASP A 131 26.56 -17.56 38.68
C ASP A 131 25.87 -18.89 38.30
N TYR A 132 25.39 -18.97 37.06
CA TYR A 132 24.36 -19.93 36.65
C TYR A 132 24.78 -21.39 36.63
N GLU A 133 26.05 -21.67 36.33
CA GLU A 133 26.46 -23.04 36.00
C GLU A 133 27.10 -23.81 37.17
N LEU A 134 27.43 -23.16 38.30
CA LEU A 134 28.18 -23.82 39.38
C LEU A 134 27.57 -23.70 40.78
N SER A 135 26.49 -22.94 40.98
CA SER A 135 25.90 -22.77 42.30
C SER A 135 24.57 -23.55 42.48
N ASN A 136 24.42 -24.20 43.64
CA ASN A 136 23.18 -24.85 44.07
C ASN A 136 22.08 -23.83 44.45
N LYS A 137 22.36 -22.53 44.38
CA LYS A 137 21.45 -21.45 44.72
C LYS A 137 20.85 -20.88 43.43
N LYS A 138 19.54 -20.71 43.41
CA LYS A 138 18.76 -20.20 42.29
C LYS A 138 17.92 -19.02 42.76
N TYR A 139 17.66 -18.09 41.86
CA TYR A 139 16.78 -16.96 42.07
C TYR A 139 15.62 -17.08 41.09
N GLY A 140 14.40 -16.86 41.58
CA GLY A 140 13.22 -16.80 40.74
C GLY A 140 12.91 -15.37 40.34
N ARG A 141 12.42 -15.19 39.12
CA ARG A 141 12.03 -13.89 38.58
C ARG A 141 11.00 -13.20 39.49
N LEU A 142 11.06 -11.87 39.54
CA LEU A 142 10.10 -11.07 40.30
C LEU A 142 8.69 -11.25 39.72
N ILE A 143 7.73 -11.56 40.57
CA ILE A 143 6.32 -11.72 40.20
C ILE A 143 5.52 -10.55 40.76
N THR A 144 4.92 -9.76 39.89
CA THR A 144 3.97 -8.70 40.28
C THR A 144 2.57 -9.31 40.49
N LEU A 145 2.22 -9.55 41.76
CA LEU A 145 0.92 -10.08 42.17
C LEU A 145 0.50 -9.42 43.49
N GLU A 146 -0.77 -9.02 43.58
CA GLU A 146 -1.33 -8.45 44.79
C GLU A 146 -1.89 -9.52 45.72
N GLY A 147 -1.54 -9.46 46.99
CA GLY A 147 -2.06 -10.39 47.97
C GLY A 147 -1.86 -9.94 49.41
N LYS A 148 -2.58 -10.59 50.30
CA LYS A 148 -2.29 -10.64 51.74
C LYS A 148 -2.06 -12.08 52.21
N PHE A 149 -2.57 -13.04 51.45
CA PHE A 149 -2.36 -14.46 51.63
C PHE A 149 -1.63 -15.00 50.40
N PHE A 150 -0.75 -15.98 50.60
CA PHE A 150 -0.10 -16.67 49.50
C PHE A 150 0.19 -18.12 49.85
N GLN A 151 0.37 -18.93 48.81
CA GLN A 151 0.67 -20.35 48.92
C GLN A 151 1.63 -20.73 47.81
N GLU A 152 2.56 -21.62 48.14
CA GLU A 152 3.52 -22.20 47.21
C GLU A 152 3.21 -23.68 46.97
N GLN A 153 3.62 -24.15 45.80
CA GLN A 153 3.64 -25.56 45.44
C GLN A 153 4.98 -25.86 44.80
N VAL A 154 5.60 -26.96 45.21
CA VAL A 154 6.82 -27.49 44.60
C VAL A 154 6.45 -28.74 43.82
N VAL A 155 6.68 -28.71 42.52
CA VAL A 155 6.51 -29.84 41.60
C VAL A 155 7.88 -30.48 41.38
N LEU A 156 8.01 -31.76 41.67
CA LEU A 156 9.25 -32.52 41.61
C LEU A 156 9.08 -33.63 40.58
N LYS A 157 10.03 -33.75 39.65
CA LYS A 157 10.02 -34.79 38.62
C LYS A 157 11.33 -35.57 38.62
N THR A 158 11.25 -36.89 38.45
CA THR A 158 12.44 -37.74 38.23
C THR A 158 12.08 -39.00 37.43
N THR A 159 13.03 -39.49 36.65
CA THR A 159 12.94 -40.80 35.97
C THR A 159 13.58 -41.94 36.75
N ASP A 160 14.27 -41.63 37.87
CA ASP A 160 14.98 -42.60 38.71
C ASP A 160 14.73 -42.29 40.19
N ILE A 161 14.08 -43.21 40.89
CA ILE A 161 13.68 -43.03 42.30
C ILE A 161 14.90 -42.94 43.25
N ASN A 162 16.09 -43.34 42.80
CA ASN A 162 17.33 -43.16 43.56
C ASN A 162 17.94 -41.75 43.37
N LYS A 163 17.45 -40.99 42.39
CA LYS A 163 17.86 -39.63 42.05
C LYS A 163 16.79 -38.64 42.47
N ILE A 164 16.80 -38.32 43.77
CA ILE A 164 15.74 -37.57 44.42
C ILE A 164 16.08 -36.08 44.49
N PRO A 165 15.27 -35.18 43.91
CA PRO A 165 15.44 -33.75 44.05
C PRO A 165 15.10 -33.26 45.46
N GLU A 166 15.87 -32.30 45.96
CA GLU A 166 15.66 -31.67 47.27
C GLU A 166 15.69 -30.14 47.13
N VAL A 167 14.74 -29.47 47.80
CA VAL A 167 14.76 -28.00 48.00
C VAL A 167 15.17 -27.75 49.45
N LYS A 168 16.47 -27.53 49.68
CA LYS A 168 17.06 -27.34 51.01
C LYS A 168 16.52 -26.11 51.71
N LYS A 169 16.31 -25.04 50.94
CA LYS A 169 15.80 -23.77 51.43
C LYS A 169 15.06 -23.07 50.31
N LEU A 170 13.81 -22.68 50.53
CA LEU A 170 13.03 -21.81 49.65
C LEU A 170 12.68 -20.56 50.44
N ASN A 171 13.22 -19.43 50.02
CA ASN A 171 12.92 -18.11 50.56
C ASN A 171 11.94 -17.41 49.62
N LEU A 172 10.80 -16.97 50.16
CA LEU A 172 9.79 -16.17 49.46
C LEU A 172 9.74 -14.80 50.11
N THR A 173 10.00 -13.75 49.34
CA THR A 173 9.98 -12.36 49.79
C THR A 173 8.74 -11.67 49.26
N TYR A 174 7.87 -11.16 50.14
CA TYR A 174 6.71 -10.36 49.77
C TYR A 174 7.02 -8.88 49.95
N ILE A 175 6.65 -8.07 48.97
CA ILE A 175 7.10 -6.67 48.81
C ILE A 175 5.88 -5.75 48.61
N ASP A 176 5.74 -4.73 49.44
CA ASP A 176 4.84 -3.59 49.28
C ASP A 176 5.68 -2.38 48.85
N SER A 177 5.61 -2.06 47.55
CA SER A 177 6.32 -0.94 46.92
C SER A 177 5.38 0.22 46.55
N LYS A 178 4.11 0.14 46.97
CA LYS A 178 3.11 1.15 46.65
C LYS A 178 3.26 2.39 47.50
N GLU A 179 3.02 3.53 46.86
CA GLU A 179 2.98 4.82 47.53
C GLU A 179 1.64 5.02 48.24
N LYS A 180 1.67 5.31 49.55
CA LYS A 180 0.46 5.55 50.35
C LYS A 180 0.23 7.05 50.48
N ILE A 181 -0.53 7.59 49.54
CA ILE A 181 -0.94 9.01 49.48
C ILE A 181 -2.46 9.14 49.41
N SER A 182 -2.99 10.20 50.03
CA SER A 182 -4.41 10.56 50.04
C SER A 182 -4.92 10.93 48.64
N LEU A 183 -6.24 10.94 48.46
CA LEU A 183 -6.85 11.30 47.17
C LEU A 183 -6.48 12.73 46.74
N LEU A 184 -6.41 13.67 47.69
CA LEU A 184 -6.00 15.05 47.44
C LEU A 184 -4.54 15.13 46.98
N GLU A 185 -3.64 14.39 47.61
CA GLU A 185 -2.23 14.31 47.19
C GLU A 185 -2.07 13.65 45.82
N LYS A 186 -2.87 12.62 45.49
CA LYS A 186 -2.91 12.04 44.14
C LYS A 186 -3.32 13.05 43.07
N ILE A 187 -4.32 13.88 43.37
CA ILE A 187 -4.81 14.94 42.48
C ILE A 187 -3.73 16.01 42.28
N LEU A 188 -3.13 16.50 43.37
CA LEU A 188 -2.04 17.49 43.33
C LEU A 188 -0.81 16.96 42.57
N LYS A 189 -0.44 15.69 42.74
CA LYS A 189 0.64 15.05 42.00
C LYS A 189 0.37 14.98 40.50
N LYS A 190 -0.84 14.57 40.10
CA LYS A 190 -1.25 14.55 38.68
C LYS A 190 -1.22 15.95 38.06
N LEU A 191 -1.73 16.96 38.78
CA LEU A 191 -1.73 18.35 38.34
C LEU A 191 -0.31 18.90 38.18
N LYS A 192 0.59 18.61 39.13
CA LYS A 192 2.00 18.99 39.04
C LYS A 192 2.69 18.35 37.85
N ILE A 193 2.51 17.04 37.63
CA ILE A 193 3.06 16.34 36.45
C ILE A 193 2.52 16.95 35.15
N SER A 194 1.24 17.35 35.12
CA SER A 194 0.67 18.05 33.96
C SER A 194 1.28 19.44 33.75
N LEU A 195 1.51 20.21 34.81
CA LEU A 195 2.21 21.50 34.72
C LEU A 195 3.67 21.35 34.30
N GLU A 196 4.39 20.38 34.87
CA GLU A 196 5.78 20.05 34.51
C GLU A 196 5.87 19.59 33.06
N LYS A 197 4.89 18.86 32.52
CA LYS A 197 4.80 18.56 31.08
C LYS A 197 4.60 19.80 30.22
N VAL A 198 3.85 20.79 30.70
CA VAL A 198 3.64 22.07 29.99
C VAL A 198 4.92 22.89 29.98
N PHE A 199 5.67 22.94 31.09
CA PHE A 199 6.97 23.62 31.14
C PHE A 199 8.08 22.84 30.40
N ALA A 200 8.11 21.50 30.49
CA ALA A 200 9.05 20.66 29.75
C ALA A 200 8.76 20.64 28.24
N ALA A 201 7.55 21.00 27.80
CA ALA A 201 7.27 21.27 26.39
C ALA A 201 7.89 22.60 25.92
N TYR A 202 8.15 23.54 26.85
CA TYR A 202 8.83 24.81 26.59
C TYR A 202 10.36 24.65 26.57
N ASP A 203 10.89 23.78 27.44
CA ASP A 203 12.31 23.40 27.51
C ASP A 203 12.64 22.12 26.71
N ALA A 204 11.75 21.70 25.81
CA ALA A 204 11.86 20.43 25.11
C ALA A 204 13.17 20.35 24.28
N PRO A 205 13.77 19.14 24.16
CA PRO A 205 14.95 18.91 23.32
C PRO A 205 14.76 19.53 21.94
N LYS A 206 15.64 20.47 21.58
CA LYS A 206 15.52 21.30 20.37
C LYS A 206 16.03 20.56 19.14
N ARG A 207 16.70 19.43 19.33
CA ARG A 207 17.14 18.49 18.30
C ARG A 207 16.76 17.06 18.68
N PRO A 208 16.44 16.17 17.70
CA PRO A 208 16.19 14.75 17.95
C PRO A 208 17.35 13.97 18.59
N THR A 209 18.56 14.54 18.61
CA THR A 209 19.77 13.99 19.24
C THR A 209 19.97 14.42 20.69
N ASP A 210 19.14 15.32 21.21
CA ASP A 210 19.23 15.79 22.59
C ASP A 210 18.62 14.74 23.54
N ALA A 211 19.00 14.80 24.83
CA ALA A 211 18.51 13.86 25.83
C ALA A 211 16.98 13.89 25.96
N PRO A 212 16.29 12.72 25.99
CA PRO A 212 14.86 12.68 26.23
C PRO A 212 14.50 13.11 27.65
N ALA A 213 13.22 13.42 27.87
CA ALA A 213 12.69 13.61 29.21
C ALA A 213 12.79 12.31 30.02
N ILE A 214 13.56 12.35 31.11
CA ILE A 214 13.82 11.21 31.99
C ILE A 214 13.23 11.52 33.37
N CYS A 215 12.36 10.65 33.86
CA CYS A 215 11.91 10.64 35.25
C CYS A 215 13.07 10.17 36.12
N SER A 216 13.73 11.12 36.79
CA SER A 216 14.86 10.85 37.68
C SER A 216 14.49 9.92 38.84
N ARG A 217 15.50 9.43 39.57
CA ARG A 217 15.31 8.62 40.77
C ARG A 217 14.39 9.26 41.81
N THR A 218 14.48 10.57 41.97
CA THR A 218 13.56 11.34 42.82
C THR A 218 12.14 11.35 42.27
N CYS A 219 11.98 11.48 40.95
CA CYS A 219 10.67 11.51 40.28
C CYS A 219 9.89 10.19 40.50
N TRP A 220 10.54 9.02 40.37
CA TRP A 220 9.90 7.74 40.67
C TRP A 220 9.95 7.35 42.14
N GLY A 221 10.52 8.17 43.02
CA GLY A 221 10.51 7.97 44.46
C GLY A 221 11.37 6.78 44.91
N ALA A 222 12.58 6.67 44.34
CA ALA A 222 13.57 5.69 44.73
C ALA A 222 13.83 5.70 46.24
N ASP A 223 13.87 4.50 46.84
CA ASP A 223 14.29 4.36 48.24
C ASP A 223 15.81 4.36 48.31
N GLU A 224 16.41 5.55 48.31
CA GLU A 224 17.87 5.69 48.36
C GLU A 224 18.49 5.17 49.66
N SER A 225 17.69 4.79 50.67
CA SER A 225 18.22 4.21 51.91
C SER A 225 18.72 2.77 51.75
N ILE A 226 18.28 2.07 50.70
CA ILE A 226 18.74 0.71 50.41
C ILE A 226 19.92 0.67 49.43
N TYR A 227 20.22 1.77 48.74
CA TYR A 227 21.33 1.87 47.77
C TYR A 227 22.68 1.51 48.41
N VAL A 228 23.46 0.69 47.70
CA VAL A 228 24.83 0.33 48.09
C VAL A 228 25.81 0.99 47.11
N PRO A 229 26.69 1.91 47.58
CA PRO A 229 27.67 2.57 46.72
C PRO A 229 28.65 1.60 46.05
N GLY A 230 29.02 1.89 44.80
CA GLY A 230 29.96 1.06 44.04
C GLY A 230 29.84 1.17 42.52
N GLU A 231 29.59 2.37 41.99
CA GLU A 231 29.50 2.61 40.54
C GLU A 231 30.86 2.57 39.86
N ASP A 232 30.94 1.78 38.78
CA ASP A 232 32.02 1.84 37.80
C ASP A 232 31.53 2.49 36.49
N TYR A 233 32.45 3.00 35.68
CA TYR A 233 32.15 3.72 34.44
C TYR A 233 32.93 3.17 33.26
N ALA A 234 32.31 3.14 32.09
CA ALA A 234 32.96 2.80 30.82
C ALA A 234 32.38 3.62 29.65
N PRO A 235 33.19 3.94 28.63
CA PRO A 235 32.69 4.58 27.41
C PRO A 235 31.62 3.72 26.74
N ILE A 236 30.50 4.33 26.40
CA ILE A 236 29.37 3.64 25.78
C ILE A 236 29.74 3.30 24.33
N LYS A 237 29.57 2.03 23.98
CA LYS A 237 29.81 1.48 22.64
C LYS A 237 28.60 0.75 22.08
N LYS A 238 27.70 0.27 22.95
CA LYS A 238 26.55 -0.55 22.58
C LYS A 238 25.31 -0.19 23.40
N ILE A 239 24.14 -0.45 22.84
CA ILE A 239 22.86 -0.36 23.54
C ILE A 239 22.21 -1.74 23.54
N ILE A 240 21.89 -2.25 24.74
CA ILE A 240 21.25 -3.56 24.92
C ILE A 240 19.83 -3.35 25.41
N ILE A 241 18.87 -3.86 24.63
CA ILE A 241 17.44 -3.79 24.95
C ILE A 241 17.04 -5.02 25.75
N HIS A 242 16.32 -4.78 26.84
CA HIS A 242 15.83 -5.78 27.78
C HIS A 242 14.32 -5.71 27.94
N HIS A 243 13.74 -6.80 28.43
CA HIS A 243 12.45 -6.79 29.10
C HIS A 243 12.62 -7.16 30.58
N THR A 244 11.57 -7.01 31.40
CA THR A 244 11.66 -7.35 32.84
C THR A 244 10.81 -8.56 33.24
N VAL A 245 10.13 -9.19 32.29
CA VAL A 245 9.27 -10.38 32.49
C VAL A 245 8.09 -10.09 33.44
N THR A 246 7.80 -8.80 33.65
CA THR A 246 6.63 -8.37 34.43
C THR A 246 5.37 -8.38 33.56
N SER A 247 4.21 -8.09 34.15
CA SER A 247 2.97 -7.98 33.37
C SER A 247 3.08 -6.92 32.27
N ASN A 248 2.65 -7.25 31.05
CA ASN A 248 2.55 -6.29 29.95
C ASN A 248 1.45 -5.23 30.17
N ASN A 249 0.59 -5.41 31.19
CA ASN A 249 -0.49 -4.49 31.55
C ASN A 249 -0.42 -4.16 33.05
N ASP A 250 0.74 -3.77 33.54
CA ASP A 250 0.89 -3.38 34.93
C ASP A 250 0.16 -2.05 35.22
N PRO A 251 -0.88 -2.03 36.08
CA PRO A 251 -1.63 -0.82 36.39
C PRO A 251 -0.84 0.20 37.22
N ASP A 252 0.30 -0.19 37.81
CA ASP A 252 1.15 0.69 38.62
C ASP A 252 2.66 0.52 38.29
N PRO A 253 3.11 0.93 37.10
CA PRO A 253 4.47 0.70 36.62
C PRO A 253 5.56 1.27 37.54
N VAL A 254 5.30 2.44 38.14
CA VAL A 254 6.26 3.09 39.04
C VAL A 254 6.46 2.28 40.33
N SER A 255 5.40 1.64 40.85
CA SER A 255 5.51 0.70 41.96
C SER A 255 6.32 -0.54 41.57
N THR A 256 6.20 -1.01 40.32
CA THR A 256 6.99 -2.14 39.81
C THR A 256 8.45 -1.78 39.61
N VAL A 257 8.80 -0.58 39.12
CA VAL A 257 10.20 -0.11 39.10
C VAL A 257 10.81 -0.16 40.50
N ARG A 258 10.09 0.28 41.53
CA ARG A 258 10.55 0.20 42.93
C ARG A 258 10.70 -1.24 43.43
N ALA A 259 9.82 -2.15 43.02
CA ALA A 259 9.92 -3.56 43.37
C ALA A 259 11.13 -4.24 42.70
N ILE A 260 11.40 -3.92 41.42
CA ILE A 260 12.59 -4.35 40.69
C ILE A 260 13.85 -3.81 41.35
N TYR A 261 13.84 -2.54 41.75
CA TYR A 261 14.96 -1.94 42.47
C TYR A 261 15.25 -2.69 43.79
N TYR A 262 14.24 -2.93 44.63
CA TYR A 262 14.41 -3.73 45.85
C TYR A 262 14.90 -5.15 45.55
N TYR A 263 14.37 -5.78 44.49
CA TYR A 263 14.76 -7.12 44.09
C TYR A 263 16.23 -7.20 43.65
N HIS A 264 16.65 -6.37 42.69
CA HIS A 264 18.03 -6.32 42.21
C HIS A 264 19.01 -5.97 43.31
N ASN A 265 18.67 -4.98 44.13
CA ASN A 265 19.57 -4.53 45.19
C ASN A 265 19.61 -5.51 46.38
N VAL A 266 18.48 -5.77 47.03
CA VAL A 266 18.43 -6.50 48.30
C VAL A 266 18.38 -8.01 48.10
N VAL A 267 17.63 -8.51 47.11
CA VAL A 267 17.44 -9.97 46.91
C VAL A 267 18.57 -10.56 46.09
N ARG A 268 19.00 -9.87 45.02
CA ARG A 268 20.10 -10.30 44.14
C ARG A 268 21.47 -9.78 44.59
N GLY A 269 21.52 -8.73 45.41
CA GLY A 269 22.78 -8.18 45.92
C GLY A 269 23.54 -7.32 44.92
N TRP A 270 22.88 -6.78 43.89
CA TRP A 270 23.55 -6.01 42.81
C TRP A 270 23.91 -4.58 43.21
N GLY A 271 23.55 -4.15 44.42
CA GLY A 271 23.81 -2.82 44.97
C GLY A 271 22.91 -1.71 44.43
N ASP A 272 22.35 -1.88 43.23
CA ASP A 272 21.34 -1.01 42.63
C ASP A 272 20.49 -1.78 41.60
N ILE A 273 19.55 -1.08 40.94
CA ILE A 273 18.85 -1.59 39.78
C ILE A 273 19.84 -1.84 38.62
N GLY A 274 19.77 -3.03 38.00
CA GLY A 274 20.76 -3.46 37.00
C GLY A 274 20.73 -2.71 35.65
N TYR A 275 19.62 -2.09 35.27
CA TYR A 275 19.45 -1.37 34.00
C TYR A 275 19.77 0.11 34.13
N ASN A 276 20.35 0.72 33.09
CA ASN A 276 20.59 2.17 33.03
C ASN A 276 19.28 2.96 32.89
N PHE A 277 18.36 2.44 32.08
CA PHE A 277 17.04 3.02 31.88
C PHE A 277 15.96 1.94 31.98
N VAL A 278 14.82 2.30 32.56
CA VAL A 278 13.61 1.46 32.57
C VAL A 278 12.47 2.23 31.92
N ILE A 279 11.74 1.62 31.00
CA ILE A 279 10.62 2.25 30.30
C ILE A 279 9.34 1.57 30.75
N ASP A 280 8.36 2.32 31.27
CA ASP A 280 7.05 1.71 31.52
C ASP A 280 6.34 1.34 30.22
N GLN A 281 5.56 0.27 30.30
CA GLN A 281 4.87 -0.32 29.16
C GLN A 281 3.54 0.33 28.81
N ASN A 282 3.10 1.33 29.57
CA ASN A 282 1.80 1.97 29.38
C ASN A 282 1.95 3.32 28.67
N ASN A 283 2.80 4.18 29.22
CA ASN A 283 2.99 5.58 28.84
C ASN A 283 4.35 5.86 28.19
N GLY A 284 5.27 4.89 28.18
CA GLY A 284 6.62 5.09 27.67
C GLY A 284 7.43 6.06 28.53
N THR A 285 7.09 6.21 29.81
CA THR A 285 7.90 7.04 30.71
C THR A 285 9.26 6.38 30.86
N ILE A 286 10.32 7.15 30.62
CA ILE A 286 11.70 6.71 30.80
C ILE A 286 12.10 7.02 32.24
N TYR A 287 12.30 6.00 33.05
CA TYR A 287 12.85 6.12 34.39
C TYR A 287 14.37 6.00 34.34
N GLU A 288 15.04 6.90 35.03
CA GLU A 288 16.44 6.72 35.38
C GLU A 288 16.57 5.44 36.23
N GLY A 289 17.32 4.47 35.73
CA GLY A 289 17.61 3.23 36.44
C GLY A 289 18.81 3.42 37.35
N ARG A 290 19.93 2.78 36.99
CA ARG A 290 21.14 2.74 37.79
C ARG A 290 21.68 4.14 38.05
N ARG A 291 21.97 4.42 39.33
CA ARG A 291 22.56 5.67 39.78
C ARG A 291 23.97 5.82 39.21
N GLY A 292 24.34 7.03 38.83
CA GLY A 292 25.68 7.35 38.31
C GLY A 292 25.66 8.19 37.03
N GLY A 293 24.53 8.26 36.32
CA GLY A 293 24.40 9.08 35.11
C GLY A 293 25.00 8.41 33.87
N ASP A 294 25.56 9.20 32.95
CA ASP A 294 26.03 8.70 31.66
C ASP A 294 27.31 7.86 31.79
N GLY A 295 27.37 6.73 31.07
CA GLY A 295 28.52 5.82 31.11
C GLY A 295 28.63 4.92 32.35
N VAL A 296 27.66 4.96 33.28
CA VAL A 296 27.65 4.03 34.42
C VAL A 296 27.46 2.59 33.94
N ILE A 297 28.27 1.67 34.46
CA ILE A 297 28.22 0.25 34.11
C ILE A 297 27.02 -0.40 34.79
N GLY A 298 26.17 -1.02 33.98
CA GLY A 298 25.00 -1.77 34.44
C GLY A 298 25.34 -3.13 35.06
N ALA A 299 24.30 -3.85 35.47
CA ALA A 299 24.35 -5.27 35.85
C ALA A 299 23.29 -6.07 35.08
N HIS A 300 22.96 -5.62 33.87
CA HIS A 300 21.86 -6.16 33.06
C HIS A 300 22.29 -7.32 32.15
N THR A 301 23.58 -7.44 31.84
CA THR A 301 24.13 -8.51 30.99
C THR A 301 25.54 -8.89 31.43
N SER A 302 25.65 -9.98 32.20
CA SER A 302 26.94 -10.52 32.64
C SER A 302 27.88 -10.72 31.43
N GLY A 303 29.12 -10.24 31.53
CA GLY A 303 30.11 -10.30 30.44
C GLY A 303 30.00 -9.19 29.39
N TYR A 304 28.91 -8.41 29.36
CA TYR A 304 28.68 -7.35 28.37
C TYR A 304 28.31 -5.98 28.98
N ASN A 305 28.24 -5.87 30.30
CA ASN A 305 27.90 -4.63 31.01
C ASN A 305 28.89 -3.46 30.75
N SER A 306 30.19 -3.75 30.66
CA SER A 306 31.20 -2.70 30.47
C SER A 306 31.13 -2.16 29.04
N GLY A 307 30.80 -0.87 28.92
CA GLY A 307 30.65 -0.16 27.65
C GLY A 307 29.32 -0.39 26.95
N SER A 308 28.30 -0.88 27.65
CA SER A 308 26.93 -0.92 27.13
C SER A 308 25.94 -0.14 28.00
N VAL A 309 24.84 0.30 27.37
CA VAL A 309 23.68 0.89 28.03
C VAL A 309 22.53 -0.11 28.01
N GLY A 310 22.10 -0.57 29.18
CA GLY A 310 20.93 -1.42 29.33
C GLY A 310 19.65 -0.62 29.40
N VAL A 311 18.77 -0.80 28.41
CA VAL A 311 17.44 -0.19 28.36
C VAL A 311 16.40 -1.28 28.53
N ALA A 312 15.79 -1.38 29.72
CA ALA A 312 14.74 -2.34 29.98
C ALA A 312 13.35 -1.75 29.73
N VAL A 313 12.47 -2.54 29.14
CA VAL A 313 11.04 -2.22 29.05
C VAL A 313 10.30 -3.11 30.05
N LEU A 314 9.47 -2.51 30.88
CA LEU A 314 8.61 -3.27 31.79
C LEU A 314 7.71 -4.21 30.97
N GLY A 315 7.62 -5.48 31.31
CA GLY A 315 6.80 -6.45 30.56
C GLY A 315 7.57 -7.69 30.11
N ASP A 316 6.87 -8.63 29.50
CA ASP A 316 7.41 -9.89 28.97
C ASP A 316 7.54 -9.89 27.44
N PHE A 317 6.71 -9.17 26.69
CA PHE A 317 6.81 -9.01 25.23
C PHE A 317 7.04 -10.27 24.36
N ARG A 318 6.87 -11.49 24.89
CA ARG A 318 6.94 -12.74 24.11
C ARG A 318 5.72 -12.89 23.20
N TYR A 319 4.58 -12.40 23.66
CA TYR A 319 3.27 -12.58 23.00
C TYR A 319 2.54 -11.26 22.68
N VAL A 320 2.97 -10.13 23.24
CA VAL A 320 2.35 -8.80 23.07
C VAL A 320 3.45 -7.80 22.72
N GLY A 321 3.21 -6.88 21.78
CA GLY A 321 4.21 -5.88 21.38
C GLY A 321 4.25 -4.61 22.25
N PRO A 322 5.37 -3.86 22.24
CA PRO A 322 5.44 -2.54 22.88
C PRO A 322 4.50 -1.55 22.18
N ASN A 323 3.76 -0.75 22.95
CA ASN A 323 2.87 0.27 22.39
C ASN A 323 3.66 1.47 21.82
N LYS A 324 3.00 2.37 21.08
CA LYS A 324 3.69 3.47 20.38
C LYS A 324 4.45 4.43 21.31
N ARG A 325 3.98 4.63 22.53
CA ARG A 325 4.64 5.51 23.51
C ARG A 325 5.96 4.87 23.98
N VAL A 326 5.94 3.57 24.22
CA VAL A 326 7.14 2.76 24.53
C VAL A 326 8.12 2.77 23.36
N GLN A 327 7.63 2.56 22.14
CA GLN A 327 8.45 2.60 20.92
C GLN A 327 9.13 3.96 20.75
N ASN A 328 8.40 5.07 20.96
CA ASN A 328 8.94 6.43 20.87
C ASN A 328 9.98 6.70 21.97
N ALA A 329 9.77 6.19 23.18
CA ALA A 329 10.71 6.31 24.28
C ALA A 329 12.02 5.56 23.99
N LEU A 330 11.93 4.33 23.49
CA LEU A 330 13.07 3.54 23.01
C LEU A 330 13.83 4.28 21.90
N HIS A 331 13.11 4.79 20.90
CA HIS A 331 13.70 5.54 19.78
C HIS A 331 14.50 6.76 20.27
N LYS A 332 13.93 7.56 21.16
CA LYS A 332 14.62 8.75 21.68
C LYS A 332 15.86 8.40 22.49
N ILE A 333 15.85 7.34 23.30
CA ILE A 333 17.04 6.90 24.04
C ILE A 333 18.11 6.40 23.06
N VAL A 334 17.72 5.60 22.07
CA VAL A 334 18.67 5.04 21.09
C VAL A 334 19.33 6.15 20.28
N VAL A 335 18.56 7.06 19.69
CA VAL A 335 19.12 8.17 18.90
C VAL A 335 19.99 9.07 19.77
N TRP A 336 19.51 9.46 20.95
CA TRP A 336 20.31 10.26 21.86
C TRP A 336 21.66 9.61 22.16
N LYS A 337 21.68 8.31 22.52
CA LYS A 337 22.91 7.62 22.90
C LYS A 337 23.85 7.31 21.74
N LEU A 338 23.32 6.95 20.57
CA LEU A 338 24.17 6.73 19.39
C LEU A 338 24.86 8.03 18.97
N TYR A 339 24.11 9.14 18.92
CA TYR A 339 24.67 10.43 18.52
C TYR A 339 25.57 11.07 19.58
N SER A 340 25.19 11.04 20.86
CA SER A 340 26.00 11.67 21.92
C SER A 340 27.34 10.97 22.15
N HIS A 341 27.48 9.72 21.69
CA HIS A 341 28.71 8.93 21.81
C HIS A 341 29.37 8.63 20.46
N ASN A 342 28.89 9.23 19.36
CA ASN A 342 29.42 9.05 18.00
C ASN A 342 29.54 7.56 17.60
N ILE A 343 28.50 6.79 17.92
CA ILE A 343 28.38 5.38 17.56
C ILE A 343 27.59 5.32 16.27
N ASP A 344 28.17 4.71 15.24
CA ASP A 344 27.49 4.50 13.98
C ASP A 344 26.34 3.49 14.18
N PRO A 345 25.07 3.84 13.87
CA PRO A 345 23.93 2.95 14.05
C PRO A 345 24.06 1.61 13.33
N ASP A 346 24.76 1.57 12.19
CA ASP A 346 24.97 0.35 11.39
C ASP A 346 26.24 -0.42 11.82
N GLU A 347 26.99 0.08 12.81
CA GLU A 347 28.26 -0.51 13.22
C GLU A 347 28.09 -1.91 13.81
N ILE A 348 28.79 -2.88 13.22
CA ILE A 348 28.98 -4.22 13.79
C ILE A 348 30.43 -4.34 14.26
N SER A 349 30.64 -4.54 15.57
CA SER A 349 31.99 -4.65 16.13
C SER A 349 32.09 -5.67 17.27
N VAL A 350 33.31 -6.16 17.50
CA VAL A 350 33.63 -7.14 18.54
C VAL A 350 33.40 -6.51 19.91
N PHE A 351 32.56 -7.13 20.73
CA PHE A 351 32.15 -6.58 22.02
C PHE A 351 31.89 -7.65 23.09
N GLY A 352 32.14 -7.31 24.35
CA GLY A 352 31.96 -8.18 25.52
C GLY A 352 33.06 -9.22 25.74
N ARG A 353 32.93 -9.98 26.82
CA ARG A 353 33.93 -10.96 27.30
C ARG A 353 34.24 -12.04 26.26
N ASP A 354 33.22 -12.51 25.54
CA ASP A 354 33.34 -13.63 24.61
C ASP A 354 33.70 -13.19 23.17
N GLY A 355 33.81 -11.87 22.93
CA GLY A 355 34.33 -11.33 21.68
C GLY A 355 33.43 -11.50 20.45
N PHE A 356 32.10 -11.47 20.61
CA PHE A 356 31.18 -11.57 19.47
C PHE A 356 31.07 -10.28 18.66
N ALA A 357 30.88 -10.42 17.35
CA ALA A 357 30.54 -9.31 16.46
C ALA A 357 29.05 -8.92 16.65
N LEU A 358 28.81 -7.76 17.24
CA LEU A 358 27.48 -7.31 17.67
C LEU A 358 27.16 -5.92 17.09
N PRO A 359 25.91 -5.69 16.63
CA PRO A 359 25.50 -4.39 16.11
C PRO A 359 25.47 -3.33 17.22
N ALA A 360 25.45 -2.05 16.88
CA ALA A 360 25.40 -0.94 17.84
C ALA A 360 24.21 -1.02 18.81
N VAL A 361 23.07 -1.55 18.33
CA VAL A 361 21.85 -1.77 19.12
C VAL A 361 21.40 -3.23 18.97
N PHE A 362 21.28 -3.98 20.07
CA PHE A 362 20.80 -5.36 20.06
C PHE A 362 19.99 -5.71 21.32
N VAL A 363 19.42 -6.91 21.34
CA VAL A 363 18.63 -7.45 22.46
C VAL A 363 19.44 -8.44 23.30
N HIS A 364 19.13 -8.58 24.58
CA HIS A 364 19.86 -9.46 25.51
C HIS A 364 20.04 -10.91 25.00
N GLY A 365 19.00 -11.50 24.42
CA GLY A 365 19.00 -12.88 23.90
C GLY A 365 19.96 -13.14 22.75
N ARG A 366 20.66 -12.11 22.24
CA ARG A 366 21.74 -12.30 21.26
C ARG A 366 23.06 -12.75 21.88
N VAL A 367 23.23 -12.56 23.19
CA VAL A 367 24.49 -12.82 23.92
C VAL A 367 24.31 -13.73 25.15
N ALA A 368 23.08 -14.10 25.47
CA ALA A 368 22.75 -15.02 26.55
C ALA A 368 21.66 -15.99 26.10
N ASN A 369 21.67 -17.22 26.62
CA ASN A 369 20.61 -18.20 26.39
C ASN A 369 19.37 -17.83 27.21
N THR A 370 18.62 -16.83 26.74
CA THR A 370 17.46 -16.25 27.42
C THR A 370 16.39 -15.86 26.41
N ALA A 371 15.13 -15.89 26.83
CA ALA A 371 14.01 -15.38 26.04
C ALA A 371 13.94 -13.84 26.03
N CYS A 372 14.79 -13.14 26.79
CA CYS A 372 14.87 -11.68 26.81
C CYS A 372 15.35 -11.14 25.45
N ALA A 373 14.80 -10.07 24.88
CA ALA A 373 13.79 -9.15 25.41
C ALA A 373 12.34 -9.53 25.06
N GLY A 374 12.10 -10.77 24.63
CA GLY A 374 10.80 -11.20 24.11
C GLY A 374 10.67 -10.96 22.61
N THR A 375 9.90 -11.82 21.95
CA THR A 375 9.76 -11.89 20.49
C THR A 375 9.44 -10.54 19.84
N TYR A 376 8.58 -9.72 20.45
CA TYR A 376 8.13 -8.47 19.85
C TYR A 376 9.11 -7.31 20.03
N LEU A 377 9.85 -7.24 21.15
CA LEU A 377 10.95 -6.28 21.27
C LEU A 377 12.09 -6.65 20.32
N ASN A 378 12.38 -7.95 20.16
CA ASN A 378 13.35 -8.43 19.18
C ASN A 378 12.99 -8.00 17.74
N LYS A 379 11.71 -8.06 17.35
CA LYS A 379 11.23 -7.59 16.04
C LYS A 379 11.28 -6.07 15.88
N PHE A 380 11.13 -5.31 16.96
CA PHE A 380 11.13 -3.84 16.92
C PHE A 380 12.55 -3.24 16.88
N THR A 381 13.54 -3.88 17.53
CA THR A 381 14.92 -3.37 17.65
C THR A 381 15.56 -2.90 16.33
N PRO A 382 15.41 -3.58 15.17
CA PRO A 382 15.94 -3.09 13.89
C PRO A 382 15.40 -1.72 13.46
N SER A 383 14.14 -1.39 13.77
CA SER A 383 13.54 -0.08 13.42
C SER A 383 14.15 1.09 14.19
N LEU A 384 14.76 0.83 15.35
CA LEU A 384 15.46 1.85 16.15
C LEU A 384 16.75 2.33 15.47
N ILE A 385 17.38 1.48 14.64
CA ILE A 385 18.61 1.77 13.90
C ILE A 385 18.30 2.67 12.68
N SER A 386 17.29 2.30 11.90
CA SER A 386 16.88 3.03 10.68
C SER A 386 16.51 4.50 10.94
N LEU A 387 15.83 4.79 12.05
CA LEU A 387 15.39 6.14 12.38
C LEU A 387 16.53 7.09 12.78
N ALA A 388 17.70 6.56 13.12
CA ALA A 388 18.87 7.36 13.47
C ALA A 388 19.50 8.08 12.26
N HIS A 389 19.11 7.85 11.00
CA HIS A 389 19.84 8.38 9.83
C HIS A 389 19.38 9.73 9.23
N PHE A 390 18.35 10.43 9.74
CA PHE A 390 17.62 11.47 8.97
C PHE A 390 17.57 12.92 9.54
N LEU A 391 18.69 13.64 9.73
CA LEU A 391 18.71 15.04 10.28
C LEU A 391 19.33 16.13 9.35
N PRO A 392 18.71 17.32 9.09
CA PRO A 392 19.20 18.36 8.14
C PRO A 392 20.12 19.50 8.71
N GLN A 393 20.92 20.17 7.85
CA GLN A 393 21.90 21.25 8.20
C GLN A 393 21.84 22.61 7.41
N GLN A 394 20.99 22.80 6.39
CA GLN A 394 20.88 24.06 5.60
C GLN A 394 19.39 24.46 5.36
N ILE A 395 19.09 25.66 4.80
CA ILE A 395 17.77 26.04 4.23
C ILE A 395 17.90 26.55 2.76
N VAL A 396 16.84 26.43 1.96
CA VAL A 396 16.69 26.94 0.58
C VAL A 396 15.66 28.06 0.55
N PHE A 397 15.98 29.18 -0.10
CA PHE A 397 15.16 30.38 -0.20
C PHE A 397 14.93 30.75 -1.67
N ARG A 398 13.68 30.99 -2.09
CA ARG A 398 13.31 31.36 -3.46
C ARG A 398 12.51 32.66 -3.46
N ASN A 399 12.99 33.67 -4.16
CA ASN A 399 12.28 34.93 -4.37
C ASN A 399 12.28 35.33 -5.87
N ALA A 400 11.81 36.53 -6.18
CA ALA A 400 11.72 37.05 -7.56
C ALA A 400 13.07 37.09 -8.30
N SER A 401 14.20 37.04 -7.57
CA SER A 401 15.56 37.07 -8.10
C SER A 401 16.15 35.67 -8.35
N GLY A 402 15.50 34.60 -7.88
CA GLY A 402 15.96 33.21 -8.04
C GLY A 402 16.06 32.41 -6.74
N LEU A 403 16.70 31.25 -6.82
CA LEU A 403 16.93 30.31 -5.70
C LEU A 403 18.29 30.59 -5.03
N GLN A 404 18.30 30.76 -3.71
CA GLN A 404 19.48 30.98 -2.87
C GLN A 404 19.55 29.92 -1.78
N ARG A 405 20.77 29.52 -1.38
CA ARG A 405 21.01 28.59 -0.27
C ARG A 405 21.56 29.35 0.92
N ILE A 406 21.09 29.04 2.13
CA ILE A 406 21.50 29.71 3.37
C ILE A 406 21.90 28.65 4.39
N ASP A 407 23.13 28.73 4.88
CA ASP A 407 23.66 27.85 5.94
C ASP A 407 23.02 28.19 7.30
N ILE A 408 22.73 27.15 8.10
CA ILE A 408 22.17 27.32 9.44
C ILE A 408 23.34 27.53 10.41
N GLY A 409 23.49 28.75 10.92
CA GLY A 409 24.49 29.08 11.94
C GLY A 409 24.15 28.50 13.31
N ASN A 410 25.17 28.37 14.18
CA ASN A 410 25.10 27.73 15.51
C ASN A 410 24.08 28.36 16.50
N ASP A 411 23.55 29.53 16.16
CA ASP A 411 22.68 30.39 16.96
C ASP A 411 21.32 30.65 16.29
N THR A 412 21.00 29.93 15.22
CA THR A 412 19.71 30.05 14.51
C THR A 412 19.11 28.67 14.26
N THR A 413 17.81 28.53 14.50
CA THR A 413 17.10 27.28 14.15
C THR A 413 16.55 27.34 12.72
N VAL A 414 16.27 26.16 12.14
CA VAL A 414 15.52 26.05 10.87
C VAL A 414 14.27 26.92 10.92
N GLU A 415 13.57 26.92 12.06
CA GLU A 415 12.31 27.63 12.26
C GLU A 415 12.49 29.15 12.35
N ASP A 416 13.61 29.63 12.92
CA ASP A 416 13.95 31.05 12.95
C ASP A 416 14.26 31.60 11.56
N LEU A 417 14.96 30.82 10.73
CA LEU A 417 15.28 31.20 9.36
C LEU A 417 14.06 31.07 8.44
N LEU A 418 13.20 30.05 8.65
CA LEU A 418 11.91 29.94 7.96
C LEU A 418 11.04 31.17 8.22
N ARG A 419 11.01 31.65 9.48
CA ARG A 419 10.26 32.84 9.88
C ARG A 419 10.86 34.15 9.34
N ARG A 420 12.20 34.25 9.33
CA ARG A 420 12.92 35.46 8.88
C ARG A 420 12.85 35.66 7.36
N TYR A 421 12.95 34.59 6.58
CA TYR A 421 12.99 34.66 5.11
C TYR A 421 11.64 34.37 4.45
N GLY A 422 10.70 33.71 5.13
CA GLY A 422 9.37 33.37 4.59
C GLY A 422 8.51 34.58 4.18
N HIS A 423 8.83 35.78 4.67
CA HIS A 423 8.16 37.02 4.25
C HIS A 423 8.66 37.57 2.90
N TYR A 424 9.85 37.18 2.47
CA TYR A 424 10.52 37.72 1.28
C TYR A 424 10.53 36.73 0.10
N GLY A 425 9.96 35.53 0.30
CA GLY A 425 9.94 34.44 -0.69
C GLY A 425 9.65 33.08 -0.06
N THR A 426 9.55 32.03 -0.88
CA THR A 426 9.35 30.66 -0.42
C THR A 426 10.64 30.15 0.21
N VAL A 427 10.60 29.73 1.46
CA VAL A 427 11.77 29.22 2.16
C VAL A 427 11.48 27.84 2.76
N ALA A 428 12.40 26.90 2.65
CA ALA A 428 12.26 25.51 3.07
C ALA A 428 13.59 24.94 3.58
N PRO A 429 13.62 23.92 4.46
CA PRO A 429 14.88 23.29 4.86
C PRO A 429 15.59 22.62 3.67
N ASN A 430 16.91 22.80 3.58
CA ASN A 430 17.79 22.23 2.57
C ASN A 430 18.41 20.95 3.12
N TYR A 431 17.76 19.84 2.81
CA TYR A 431 18.23 18.50 3.16
C TYR A 431 19.44 18.13 2.29
N ILE A 432 20.50 17.59 2.89
CA ILE A 432 21.54 16.89 2.14
C ILE A 432 20.87 15.63 1.56
N ARG A 433 20.76 15.56 0.23
CA ARG A 433 20.26 14.39 -0.50
C ARG A 433 21.34 13.92 -1.46
N LYS A 434 21.58 12.61 -1.48
CA LYS A 434 22.45 11.94 -2.44
C LYS A 434 21.61 11.44 -3.62
N ILE A 435 22.23 11.34 -4.79
CA ILE A 435 21.68 10.68 -5.98
C ILE A 435 21.19 9.27 -5.61
N ALA A 436 20.06 8.86 -6.19
CA ALA A 436 19.59 7.48 -6.19
C ALA A 436 20.68 6.57 -6.81
N THR A 437 21.37 5.82 -5.96
CA THR A 437 22.03 4.58 -6.37
C THR A 437 21.10 3.45 -5.99
N PHE A 438 20.56 2.78 -7.00
CA PHE A 438 19.98 1.45 -6.87
C PHE A 438 20.95 0.55 -6.10
N PRO A 439 20.50 -0.28 -5.15
CA PRO A 439 21.06 -1.60 -5.06
C PRO A 439 20.70 -2.29 -6.38
N SER A 440 21.61 -2.25 -7.35
CA SER A 440 21.76 -3.40 -8.22
C SER A 440 22.49 -4.47 -7.39
N ASP A 441 21.76 -5.09 -6.47
CA ASP A 441 22.07 -6.46 -6.09
C ASP A 441 21.39 -7.44 -7.05
N GLY A 442 21.02 -6.99 -8.27
CA GLY A 442 20.40 -7.85 -9.26
C GLY A 442 19.09 -8.51 -8.80
N SER A 443 18.50 -8.06 -7.68
CA SER A 443 17.17 -8.48 -7.26
C SER A 443 16.16 -7.36 -7.51
N THR A 444 15.04 -7.72 -8.14
CA THR A 444 14.03 -6.81 -8.68
C THR A 444 12.81 -6.68 -7.76
N LEU A 445 12.95 -6.95 -6.47
CA LEU A 445 11.82 -7.12 -5.54
C LEU A 445 11.68 -5.92 -4.59
N PRO A 446 10.46 -5.41 -4.32
CA PRO A 446 10.22 -4.42 -3.27
C PRO A 446 10.71 -4.91 -1.91
N ASN A 447 11.16 -3.97 -1.06
CA ASN A 447 11.68 -4.28 0.27
C ASN A 447 10.58 -4.46 1.34
N ASP A 448 9.30 -4.43 0.96
CA ASP A 448 8.14 -4.60 1.83
C ASP A 448 8.10 -6.03 2.40
N PRO A 449 8.10 -6.23 3.73
CA PRO A 449 8.27 -7.56 4.35
C PRO A 449 7.26 -8.62 3.92
N ASN A 450 6.06 -8.23 3.52
CA ASN A 450 5.00 -9.15 3.11
C ASN A 450 4.92 -9.36 1.60
N TYR A 451 5.70 -8.65 0.78
CA TYR A 451 5.64 -8.75 -0.68
C TYR A 451 5.81 -10.19 -1.18
N LEU A 452 6.76 -10.94 -0.61
CA LEU A 452 6.97 -12.35 -0.95
C LEU A 452 5.77 -13.27 -0.62
N SER A 453 4.86 -12.80 0.24
CA SER A 453 3.61 -13.49 0.58
C SER A 453 2.41 -13.02 -0.26
N GLN A 454 2.53 -11.91 -0.99
CA GLN A 454 1.52 -11.38 -1.92
C GLN A 454 1.59 -12.10 -3.27
N TRP A 455 1.08 -13.33 -3.29
CA TRP A 455 1.02 -14.14 -4.51
C TRP A 455 0.24 -13.44 -5.64
N ASP A 456 -0.70 -12.57 -5.28
CA ASP A 456 -1.55 -11.80 -6.18
C ASP A 456 -0.71 -10.83 -7.03
N LEU A 457 0.20 -10.06 -6.43
CA LEU A 457 1.08 -9.16 -7.19
C LEU A 457 2.03 -9.92 -8.10
N VAL A 458 2.54 -11.08 -7.65
CA VAL A 458 3.33 -11.98 -8.50
C VAL A 458 2.49 -12.51 -9.67
N LYS A 459 1.23 -12.87 -9.43
CA LYS A 459 0.30 -13.37 -10.47
C LYS A 459 -0.07 -12.30 -11.49
N LEU A 460 -0.08 -11.04 -11.07
CA LEU A 460 -0.37 -9.87 -11.89
C LEU A 460 0.86 -9.28 -12.59
N ASP A 461 2.02 -9.92 -12.43
CA ASP A 461 3.31 -9.47 -12.97
C ASP A 461 3.68 -8.03 -12.56
N ALA A 462 3.45 -7.71 -11.28
CA ALA A 462 3.63 -6.37 -10.73
C ALA A 462 5.03 -5.78 -10.98
N LEU A 463 6.08 -6.61 -10.99
CA LEU A 463 7.44 -6.15 -11.27
C LEU A 463 7.58 -5.54 -12.65
N ASN A 464 6.99 -6.15 -13.68
CA ASN A 464 7.04 -5.61 -15.03
C ASN A 464 6.07 -4.42 -15.19
N VAL A 465 4.93 -4.45 -14.50
CA VAL A 465 4.01 -3.30 -14.43
C VAL A 465 4.71 -2.06 -13.85
N TRP A 466 5.48 -2.22 -12.77
CA TRP A 466 6.20 -1.10 -12.14
C TRP A 466 7.37 -0.59 -12.97
N LYS A 467 8.06 -1.46 -13.73
CA LYS A 467 9.08 -1.02 -14.69
C LYS A 467 8.50 -0.05 -15.71
N ASP A 468 7.27 -0.29 -16.12
CA ASP A 468 6.61 0.50 -17.13
C ASP A 468 5.93 1.75 -16.57
N THR A 469 5.32 1.67 -15.39
CA THR A 469 4.44 2.74 -14.85
C THR A 469 5.01 3.50 -13.66
N SER A 470 6.10 3.04 -13.03
CA SER A 470 6.58 3.57 -11.75
C SER A 470 5.49 3.62 -10.65
N GLY A 471 4.53 2.69 -10.71
CA GLY A 471 3.45 2.59 -9.72
C GLY A 471 2.35 3.64 -9.86
N GLY A 472 2.30 4.40 -10.95
CA GLY A 472 1.23 5.36 -11.19
C GLY A 472 1.67 6.83 -11.16
N ASN A 473 0.69 7.73 -11.30
CA ASN A 473 0.89 9.17 -11.24
C ASN A 473 -0.04 9.83 -10.20
N PRO A 474 0.48 10.71 -9.30
CA PRO A 474 -0.33 11.35 -8.26
C PRO A 474 -1.47 12.23 -8.78
N SER A 475 -1.43 12.65 -10.05
CA SER A 475 -2.53 13.39 -10.68
C SER A 475 -3.76 12.53 -10.97
N VAL A 476 -3.60 11.21 -11.07
CA VAL A 476 -4.72 10.27 -11.21
C VAL A 476 -5.32 10.04 -9.83
N LYS A 477 -6.61 10.36 -9.72
CA LYS A 477 -7.37 10.22 -8.47
C LYS A 477 -8.28 8.99 -8.55
N VAL A 478 -8.24 8.16 -7.52
CA VAL A 478 -9.11 7.00 -7.35
C VAL A 478 -9.99 7.21 -6.12
N ALA A 479 -11.31 7.27 -6.31
CA ALA A 479 -12.28 7.40 -5.24
C ALA A 479 -12.67 6.03 -4.68
N VAL A 480 -12.52 5.88 -3.37
CA VAL A 480 -12.89 4.66 -2.63
C VAL A 480 -14.16 4.97 -1.85
N LEU A 481 -15.30 4.49 -2.37
CA LEU A 481 -16.62 4.66 -1.76
C LEU A 481 -16.89 3.43 -0.89
N ASP A 482 -16.69 3.59 0.41
CA ASP A 482 -16.71 2.49 1.37
C ASP A 482 -17.07 3.00 2.77
N SER A 483 -16.65 2.27 3.81
CA SER A 483 -16.76 2.60 5.23
C SER A 483 -15.87 3.76 5.70
N GLY A 484 -15.07 4.35 4.81
CA GLY A 484 -14.07 5.38 5.09
C GLY A 484 -12.65 4.85 4.92
N VAL A 485 -11.63 5.68 5.17
CA VAL A 485 -10.22 5.26 5.11
C VAL A 485 -9.48 5.78 6.35
N ALA A 486 -8.56 4.99 6.90
CA ALA A 486 -7.61 5.45 7.91
C ALA A 486 -6.55 6.39 7.30
N TYR A 487 -6.95 7.51 6.72
CA TYR A 487 -6.09 8.39 5.92
C TYR A 487 -5.47 9.56 6.71
N GLU A 488 -5.99 9.86 7.90
CA GLU A 488 -5.57 10.97 8.75
C GLU A 488 -5.53 10.58 10.24
N ASN A 489 -4.89 11.43 11.04
CA ASN A 489 -5.06 11.39 12.49
C ASN A 489 -6.10 12.45 12.87
N TYR A 490 -7.17 12.06 13.56
CA TYR A 490 -8.30 12.94 13.87
C TYR A 490 -8.81 12.72 15.30
N ASP A 491 -9.08 13.80 16.03
CA ASP A 491 -9.59 13.76 17.41
C ASP A 491 -10.55 14.94 17.64
N PRO A 492 -11.83 14.80 17.24
CA PRO A 492 -12.77 15.92 17.25
C PRO A 492 -13.22 16.37 18.65
N ALA A 493 -13.03 15.55 19.69
CA ALA A 493 -13.61 15.79 21.02
C ALA A 493 -12.69 15.45 22.22
N GLY A 494 -11.43 15.04 22.00
CA GLY A 494 -10.52 14.63 23.06
C GLY A 494 -10.86 13.28 23.70
N SER A 495 -11.77 12.52 23.08
CA SER A 495 -12.34 11.28 23.63
C SER A 495 -11.91 10.02 22.88
N GLU A 496 -11.50 10.10 21.60
CA GLU A 496 -11.32 8.93 20.73
C GLU A 496 -10.25 9.22 19.65
N ASN A 497 -9.02 8.69 19.80
CA ASN A 497 -7.89 8.97 18.91
C ASN A 497 -8.03 8.23 17.57
N TYR A 498 -8.56 8.84 16.51
CA TYR A 498 -8.49 8.26 15.18
C TYR A 498 -7.05 8.36 14.63
N ALA A 499 -6.49 7.27 14.10
CA ALA A 499 -5.11 7.26 13.61
C ALA A 499 -5.02 6.95 12.11
N LYS A 500 -4.04 7.58 11.44
CA LYS A 500 -3.68 7.24 10.06
C LYS A 500 -3.03 5.87 10.02
N GLY A 501 -3.39 5.10 9.02
CA GLY A 501 -2.78 3.81 8.75
C GLY A 501 -1.27 3.91 8.51
N PRO A 502 -0.44 3.07 9.17
CA PRO A 502 1.01 3.21 9.09
C PRO A 502 1.58 2.98 7.69
N ASP A 503 0.98 2.11 6.87
CA ASP A 503 1.39 1.88 5.48
C ASP A 503 0.86 2.88 4.45
N PHE A 504 0.12 3.88 4.92
CA PHE A 504 -0.36 4.98 4.09
C PHE A 504 0.52 6.22 4.18
N VAL A 505 1.72 6.11 4.75
CA VAL A 505 2.61 7.25 5.00
C VAL A 505 3.05 7.96 3.71
N HIS A 506 3.22 7.22 2.61
CA HIS A 506 3.58 7.75 1.29
C HIS A 506 2.42 7.74 0.29
N THR A 507 1.28 7.16 0.65
CA THR A 507 0.05 7.25 -0.14
C THR A 507 -0.44 8.69 -0.20
N ASN A 508 -0.68 9.18 -1.42
CA ASN A 508 -1.24 10.50 -1.64
C ASN A 508 -2.74 10.44 -1.36
N PHE A 509 -3.24 11.35 -0.51
CA PHE A 509 -4.68 11.52 -0.30
C PHE A 509 -5.10 12.91 -0.76
N VAL A 510 -6.26 12.96 -1.42
CA VAL A 510 -6.96 14.21 -1.73
C VAL A 510 -8.16 14.37 -0.81
N LEU A 511 -8.78 15.56 -0.83
CA LEU A 511 -9.97 15.85 -0.03
C LEU A 511 -11.07 14.81 -0.27
N GLY A 512 -11.58 14.27 0.83
CA GLY A 512 -12.70 13.32 0.88
C GLY A 512 -13.90 13.91 1.62
N TYR A 513 -14.95 13.11 1.78
CA TYR A 513 -16.15 13.52 2.53
C TYR A 513 -16.88 12.34 3.19
N ASP A 514 -17.40 12.56 4.40
CA ASP A 514 -18.22 11.62 5.14
C ASP A 514 -19.71 11.92 4.95
N PHE A 515 -20.39 11.09 4.15
CA PHE A 515 -21.84 11.23 3.92
C PHE A 515 -22.68 10.61 5.03
N VAL A 516 -22.10 9.76 5.88
CA VAL A 516 -22.81 9.10 6.99
C VAL A 516 -22.90 10.04 8.19
N ASN A 517 -21.79 10.70 8.54
CA ASN A 517 -21.73 11.64 9.67
C ASN A 517 -21.82 13.11 9.24
N HIS A 518 -21.86 13.37 7.93
CA HIS A 518 -21.97 14.70 7.32
C HIS A 518 -20.85 15.66 7.72
N ASP A 519 -19.60 15.20 7.63
CA ASP A 519 -18.42 16.01 7.90
C ASP A 519 -17.30 15.81 6.87
N SER A 520 -16.20 16.58 7.01
CA SER A 520 -15.04 16.54 6.11
C SER A 520 -14.03 15.45 6.44
N HIS A 521 -14.38 14.50 7.31
CA HIS A 521 -13.47 13.53 7.92
C HIS A 521 -13.99 12.10 7.68
N PRO A 522 -13.87 11.56 6.44
CA PRO A 522 -14.28 10.19 6.06
C PRO A 522 -13.40 9.09 6.68
N ASN A 523 -13.35 9.10 8.00
CA ASN A 523 -12.59 8.20 8.83
C ASN A 523 -13.32 6.87 8.89
N ASP A 524 -12.60 5.82 8.52
CA ASP A 524 -13.07 4.44 8.58
C ASP A 524 -13.40 4.04 10.02
N ASP A 525 -14.61 3.61 10.32
CA ASP A 525 -15.00 3.09 11.64
C ASP A 525 -15.41 1.61 11.59
N ASN A 526 -15.17 0.95 10.45
CA ASN A 526 -15.43 -0.47 10.19
C ASN A 526 -14.12 -1.25 9.92
N GLY A 527 -13.24 -0.68 9.09
CA GLY A 527 -11.96 -1.23 8.65
C GLY A 527 -11.95 -1.72 7.20
N HIS A 528 -13.10 -1.90 6.55
CA HIS A 528 -13.19 -2.45 5.20
C HIS A 528 -12.61 -1.50 4.14
N GLY A 529 -12.93 -0.20 4.22
CA GLY A 529 -12.48 0.78 3.23
C GLY A 529 -10.97 1.03 3.30
N THR A 530 -10.40 0.94 4.49
CA THR A 530 -8.95 0.94 4.70
C THR A 530 -8.26 -0.25 4.01
N ILE A 531 -8.85 -1.45 4.07
CA ILE A 531 -8.32 -2.62 3.34
C ILE A 531 -8.39 -2.37 1.84
N VAL A 532 -9.53 -1.94 1.32
CA VAL A 532 -9.74 -1.67 -0.11
C VAL A 532 -8.75 -0.63 -0.63
N ALA A 533 -8.59 0.49 0.07
CA ALA A 533 -7.62 1.53 -0.29
C ALA A 533 -6.17 1.01 -0.29
N SER A 534 -5.84 0.07 0.61
CA SER A 534 -4.49 -0.51 0.68
C SER A 534 -4.15 -1.37 -0.54
N VAL A 535 -5.10 -2.18 -1.02
CA VAL A 535 -4.92 -2.98 -2.26
C VAL A 535 -4.59 -2.08 -3.45
N ILE A 536 -5.20 -0.88 -3.49
CA ILE A 536 -5.05 0.05 -4.62
C ILE A 536 -3.69 0.75 -4.57
N ALA A 537 -3.37 1.41 -3.46
CA ALA A 537 -2.30 2.40 -3.41
C ALA A 537 -1.59 2.49 -2.04
N GLU A 538 -1.46 1.40 -1.28
CA GLU A 538 -0.56 1.44 -0.12
C GLU A 538 0.88 1.74 -0.54
N SER A 539 1.63 2.35 0.38
CA SER A 539 3.04 2.70 0.16
C SER A 539 3.83 1.44 -0.20
N THR A 540 4.59 1.47 -1.28
CA THR A 540 5.43 0.33 -1.71
C THR A 540 6.89 0.72 -1.67
N ASN A 541 7.75 -0.27 -1.41
CA ASN A 541 9.18 -0.13 -1.24
C ASN A 541 9.56 0.78 -0.06
N ASN A 542 8.76 0.73 1.02
CA ASN A 542 8.93 1.54 2.23
C ASN A 542 9.44 0.70 3.44
N ALA A 543 9.78 -0.56 3.22
CA ALA A 543 10.20 -1.55 4.22
C ALA A 543 9.14 -1.84 5.31
N LEU A 544 7.86 -1.59 5.04
CA LEU A 544 6.75 -1.84 5.93
C LEU A 544 5.68 -2.66 5.19
N GLY A 545 5.01 -3.53 5.94
CA GLY A 545 3.82 -4.23 5.48
C GLY A 545 3.88 -4.81 4.07
N SER A 546 2.92 -4.40 3.25
CA SER A 546 2.60 -4.97 1.93
C SER A 546 2.85 -3.93 0.82
N ALA A 547 2.85 -4.37 -0.42
CA ALA A 547 2.96 -3.51 -1.61
C ALA A 547 1.62 -3.40 -2.33
N SER A 548 1.45 -2.37 -3.16
CA SER A 548 0.28 -2.19 -4.03
C SER A 548 0.66 -1.98 -5.48
N LEU A 549 -0.26 -2.29 -6.39
CA LEU A 549 -0.02 -2.18 -7.83
C LEU A 549 0.16 -0.71 -8.27
N ALA A 550 -0.63 0.21 -7.70
CA ALA A 550 -0.67 1.63 -8.07
C ALA A 550 -0.23 2.55 -6.91
N TYR A 551 0.90 2.26 -6.26
CA TYR A 551 1.36 2.95 -5.06
C TYR A 551 1.61 4.47 -5.16
N ASN A 552 1.63 5.04 -6.38
CA ASN A 552 1.97 6.44 -6.63
C ASN A 552 0.76 7.28 -7.11
N ILE A 553 -0.47 6.74 -7.13
CA ILE A 553 -1.70 7.52 -7.42
C ILE A 553 -2.21 8.27 -6.18
N SER A 554 -3.27 9.06 -6.34
CA SER A 554 -3.97 9.72 -5.23
C SER A 554 -5.29 9.03 -4.88
N ILE A 555 -5.51 8.70 -3.61
CA ILE A 555 -6.77 8.17 -3.09
C ILE A 555 -7.69 9.31 -2.64
N MET A 556 -8.96 9.24 -3.01
CA MET A 556 -10.05 10.09 -2.51
C MET A 556 -10.95 9.26 -1.59
N PRO A 557 -10.84 9.41 -0.26
CA PRO A 557 -11.70 8.70 0.69
C PRO A 557 -13.13 9.23 0.62
N VAL A 558 -14.13 8.36 0.42
CA VAL A 558 -15.55 8.75 0.41
C VAL A 558 -16.31 7.77 1.29
N LYS A 559 -16.78 8.23 2.45
CA LYS A 559 -17.48 7.37 3.42
C LYS A 559 -18.98 7.39 3.15
N VAL A 560 -19.51 6.23 2.78
CA VAL A 560 -20.93 5.99 2.41
C VAL A 560 -21.53 4.80 3.18
N CYS A 561 -20.72 4.11 3.98
CA CYS A 561 -21.14 3.01 4.84
C CYS A 561 -20.84 3.32 6.31
N ASP A 562 -21.74 2.94 7.20
CA ASP A 562 -21.60 3.13 8.64
C ASP A 562 -20.60 2.14 9.28
N SER A 563 -20.38 2.28 10.59
CA SER A 563 -19.51 1.40 11.38
C SER A 563 -19.85 -0.10 11.32
N SER A 564 -21.09 -0.45 10.98
CA SER A 564 -21.52 -1.85 10.82
C SER A 564 -21.34 -2.35 9.39
N GLY A 565 -20.89 -1.49 8.47
CA GLY A 565 -20.74 -1.79 7.05
C GLY A 565 -22.03 -1.65 6.25
N TRP A 566 -23.08 -1.03 6.82
CA TRP A 566 -24.32 -0.76 6.10
C TRP A 566 -24.20 0.54 5.33
N CYS A 567 -24.53 0.50 4.04
CA CYS A 567 -24.52 1.66 3.15
C CYS A 567 -25.96 1.92 2.70
N ILE A 568 -26.36 3.18 2.63
CA ILE A 568 -27.68 3.57 2.10
C ILE A 568 -27.54 4.24 0.74
N ASP A 569 -28.50 4.02 -0.15
CA ASP A 569 -28.44 4.48 -1.54
C ASP A 569 -28.22 5.99 -1.70
N SER A 570 -28.78 6.81 -0.81
CA SER A 570 -28.62 8.26 -0.83
C SER A 570 -27.17 8.69 -0.63
N ASP A 571 -26.45 8.00 0.25
CA ASP A 571 -25.07 8.33 0.59
C ASP A 571 -24.13 7.82 -0.50
N VAL A 572 -24.40 6.61 -1.03
CA VAL A 572 -23.70 6.06 -2.19
C VAL A 572 -23.85 6.98 -3.40
N ALA A 573 -25.07 7.45 -3.68
CA ALA A 573 -25.33 8.33 -4.81
C ALA A 573 -24.61 9.69 -4.65
N SER A 574 -24.70 10.29 -3.46
CA SER A 574 -24.00 11.54 -3.15
C SER A 574 -22.48 11.40 -3.22
N GLY A 575 -21.95 10.24 -2.81
CA GLY A 575 -20.53 9.90 -2.92
C GLY A 575 -20.06 9.79 -4.36
N ILE A 576 -20.85 9.20 -5.26
CA ILE A 576 -20.52 9.11 -6.70
C ILE A 576 -20.47 10.49 -7.33
N ASP A 577 -21.47 11.34 -7.05
CA ASP A 577 -21.50 12.72 -7.54
C ASP A 577 -20.33 13.55 -6.99
N PHE A 578 -19.97 13.36 -5.71
CA PHE A 578 -18.80 14.00 -5.11
C PHE A 578 -17.49 13.56 -5.79
N ALA A 579 -17.30 12.26 -6.04
CA ALA A 579 -16.11 11.74 -6.69
C ALA A 579 -15.94 12.29 -8.11
N LYS A 580 -17.04 12.31 -8.88
CA LYS A 580 -17.12 12.95 -10.19
C LYS A 580 -16.76 14.44 -10.11
N ALA A 581 -17.42 15.19 -9.23
CA ALA A 581 -17.24 16.64 -9.12
C ALA A 581 -15.81 17.05 -8.69
N ASN A 582 -15.13 16.20 -7.92
CA ASN A 582 -13.77 16.45 -7.44
C ASN A 582 -12.67 15.85 -8.34
N GLY A 583 -13.05 15.44 -9.55
CA GLY A 583 -12.13 15.05 -10.62
C GLY A 583 -11.47 13.69 -10.37
N SER A 584 -12.14 12.78 -9.66
CA SER A 584 -11.75 11.38 -9.68
C SER A 584 -11.77 10.85 -11.11
N LYS A 585 -10.87 9.92 -11.45
CA LYS A 585 -10.88 9.20 -12.74
C LYS A 585 -11.39 7.78 -12.60
N VAL A 586 -11.23 7.19 -11.42
CA VAL A 586 -11.70 5.83 -11.10
C VAL A 586 -12.55 5.88 -9.84
N ILE A 587 -13.69 5.20 -9.84
CA ILE A 587 -14.58 5.04 -8.69
C ILE A 587 -14.64 3.54 -8.39
N ASN A 588 -14.21 3.16 -7.19
CA ASN A 588 -14.31 1.77 -6.73
C ASN A 588 -15.45 1.63 -5.72
N LEU A 589 -16.40 0.75 -6.03
CA LEU A 589 -17.59 0.42 -5.26
C LEU A 589 -17.45 -1.01 -4.72
N SER A 590 -16.69 -1.19 -3.64
CA SER A 590 -16.52 -2.48 -2.97
C SER A 590 -17.72 -2.83 -2.05
N ILE A 591 -18.92 -2.46 -2.48
CA ILE A 591 -20.19 -2.61 -1.76
C ILE A 591 -21.12 -3.53 -2.55
N VAL A 592 -22.05 -4.19 -1.86
CA VAL A 592 -22.97 -5.16 -2.46
C VAL A 592 -24.38 -5.00 -1.89
N GLY A 593 -25.40 -5.18 -2.72
CA GLY A 593 -26.80 -5.22 -2.36
C GLY A 593 -27.61 -6.06 -3.35
N ASP A 594 -28.78 -6.54 -2.94
CA ASP A 594 -29.60 -7.41 -3.79
C ASP A 594 -30.55 -6.62 -4.69
N ASP A 595 -31.04 -5.47 -4.22
CA ASP A 595 -32.03 -4.65 -4.92
C ASP A 595 -31.40 -3.69 -5.94
N TYR A 596 -32.11 -3.49 -7.05
CA TYR A 596 -31.71 -2.50 -8.07
C TYR A 596 -32.18 -1.10 -7.65
N SER A 597 -31.33 -0.10 -7.87
CA SER A 597 -31.62 1.30 -7.55
C SER A 597 -31.49 2.18 -8.79
N GLU A 598 -32.61 2.74 -9.26
CA GLU A 598 -32.61 3.70 -10.37
C GLU A 598 -31.76 4.94 -10.08
N VAL A 599 -31.72 5.36 -8.81
CA VAL A 599 -30.96 6.53 -8.36
C VAL A 599 -29.46 6.28 -8.49
N ILE A 600 -28.96 5.15 -7.95
CA ILE A 600 -27.55 4.77 -8.08
C ILE A 600 -27.20 4.57 -9.56
N GLN A 601 -28.06 3.95 -10.35
CA GLN A 601 -27.79 3.74 -11.78
C GLN A 601 -27.69 5.07 -12.53
N ALA A 602 -28.54 6.05 -12.22
CA ALA A 602 -28.51 7.36 -12.86
C ALA A 602 -27.19 8.11 -12.59
N VAL A 603 -26.69 8.09 -11.35
CA VAL A 603 -25.41 8.72 -11.02
C VAL A 603 -24.21 7.94 -11.58
N ILE A 604 -24.28 6.60 -11.64
CA ILE A 604 -23.28 5.76 -12.35
C ILE A 604 -23.21 6.17 -13.82
N ASN A 605 -24.34 6.25 -14.51
CA ASN A 605 -24.38 6.68 -15.91
C ASN A 605 -23.79 8.09 -16.07
N SER A 606 -24.14 9.00 -15.16
CA SER A 606 -23.66 10.39 -15.15
C SER A 606 -22.15 10.50 -14.90
N ALA A 607 -21.59 9.65 -14.04
CA ALA A 607 -20.16 9.56 -13.75
C ALA A 607 -19.40 8.94 -14.94
N TRP A 608 -19.89 7.83 -15.48
CA TRP A 608 -19.28 7.18 -16.64
C TRP A 608 -19.21 8.13 -17.84
N LEU A 609 -20.30 8.84 -18.14
CA LEU A 609 -20.35 9.85 -19.21
C LEU A 609 -19.41 11.05 -18.97
N SER A 610 -19.00 11.28 -17.71
CA SER A 610 -18.04 12.32 -17.35
C SER A 610 -16.59 11.83 -17.33
N GLY A 611 -16.36 10.57 -17.75
CA GLY A 611 -15.03 9.97 -17.84
C GLY A 611 -14.57 9.22 -16.59
N ASN A 612 -15.47 8.88 -15.67
CA ASN A 612 -15.16 8.05 -14.51
C ASN A 612 -15.27 6.56 -14.83
N PHE A 613 -14.17 5.80 -14.74
CA PHE A 613 -14.22 4.35 -14.77
C PHE A 613 -14.77 3.83 -13.43
N ILE A 614 -15.65 2.83 -13.48
CA ILE A 614 -16.35 2.32 -12.29
C ILE A 614 -16.12 0.81 -12.20
N SER A 615 -15.56 0.35 -11.08
CA SER A 615 -15.45 -1.08 -10.73
C SER A 615 -16.27 -1.39 -9.50
N ALA A 616 -16.94 -2.55 -9.50
CA ALA A 616 -17.71 -3.00 -8.35
C ALA A 616 -17.58 -4.51 -8.10
N ALA A 617 -17.72 -4.89 -6.83
CA ALA A 617 -17.61 -6.28 -6.38
C ALA A 617 -18.81 -7.12 -6.82
N ALA A 618 -18.57 -8.26 -7.48
CA ALA A 618 -19.63 -9.13 -8.00
C ALA A 618 -20.55 -9.75 -6.93
N GLY A 619 -20.10 -9.81 -5.67
CA GLY A 619 -20.84 -10.39 -4.54
C GLY A 619 -20.26 -11.72 -4.05
N ASN A 620 -20.45 -12.02 -2.76
CA ASN A 620 -19.87 -13.19 -2.09
C ASN A 620 -20.89 -14.32 -1.78
N GLY A 621 -22.04 -14.34 -2.48
CA GLY A 621 -23.12 -15.29 -2.26
C GLY A 621 -23.07 -16.57 -3.11
N ALA A 622 -22.02 -16.77 -3.92
CA ALA A 622 -21.91 -17.86 -4.90
C ALA A 622 -23.14 -17.95 -5.84
N SER A 623 -23.71 -16.80 -6.18
CA SER A 623 -24.95 -16.68 -6.96
C SER A 623 -24.66 -16.51 -8.45
N SER A 624 -25.56 -17.01 -9.31
CA SER A 624 -25.56 -16.76 -10.76
C SER A 624 -26.13 -15.38 -11.14
N ASN A 625 -26.63 -14.63 -10.16
CA ASN A 625 -27.08 -13.25 -10.27
C ASN A 625 -26.18 -12.39 -9.38
N LEU A 626 -25.40 -11.50 -10.00
CA LEU A 626 -24.44 -10.64 -9.30
C LEU A 626 -25.17 -9.63 -8.41
N SER A 627 -24.49 -9.19 -7.36
CA SER A 627 -24.99 -8.10 -6.52
C SER A 627 -25.02 -6.77 -7.29
N TYR A 628 -25.93 -5.90 -6.91
CA TYR A 628 -25.93 -4.49 -7.31
C TYR A 628 -24.95 -3.70 -6.40
N PRO A 629 -24.19 -2.71 -6.90
CA PRO A 629 -24.22 -2.12 -8.24
C PRO A 629 -23.42 -2.88 -9.32
N ALA A 630 -22.75 -3.99 -9.03
CA ALA A 630 -21.90 -4.67 -10.02
C ALA A 630 -22.66 -5.15 -11.26
N ARG A 631 -23.89 -5.67 -11.12
CA ARG A 631 -24.75 -6.00 -12.27
C ARG A 631 -25.37 -4.78 -12.99
N GLY A 632 -25.06 -3.56 -12.55
CA GLY A 632 -25.55 -2.33 -13.15
C GLY A 632 -24.89 -2.07 -14.51
N ASN A 633 -25.56 -1.31 -15.38
CA ASN A 633 -24.97 -0.92 -16.65
C ASN A 633 -23.79 0.05 -16.42
N LEU A 634 -22.79 0.04 -17.30
CA LEU A 634 -21.62 0.93 -17.24
C LEU A 634 -20.80 0.77 -15.93
N VAL A 635 -20.82 -0.44 -15.38
CA VAL A 635 -20.02 -0.85 -14.21
C VAL A 635 -19.20 -2.06 -14.63
N THR A 636 -17.90 -2.06 -14.31
CA THR A 636 -17.07 -3.25 -14.46
C THR A 636 -17.30 -4.17 -13.27
N ALA A 637 -18.00 -5.28 -13.49
CA ALA A 637 -18.32 -6.26 -12.47
C ALA A 637 -17.14 -7.22 -12.26
N VAL A 638 -16.64 -7.31 -11.01
CA VAL A 638 -15.39 -8.03 -10.71
C VAL A 638 -15.61 -9.20 -9.75
N GLY A 639 -15.29 -10.40 -10.23
CA GLY A 639 -15.29 -11.63 -9.45
C GLY A 639 -13.91 -11.99 -8.90
N ALA A 640 -13.87 -12.90 -7.93
CA ALA A 640 -12.67 -13.27 -7.18
C ALA A 640 -12.06 -14.60 -7.64
N LEU A 641 -10.74 -14.61 -7.82
CA LEU A 641 -9.94 -15.81 -8.10
C LEU A 641 -9.10 -16.24 -6.92
N THR A 642 -8.85 -17.54 -6.89
CA THR A 642 -7.79 -18.20 -6.11
C THR A 642 -6.42 -18.01 -6.76
N LYS A 643 -5.36 -18.35 -6.04
CA LYS A 643 -3.96 -18.43 -6.45
C LYS A 643 -3.75 -19.34 -7.65
N THR A 644 -4.53 -20.41 -7.72
CA THR A 644 -4.52 -21.36 -8.85
C THR A 644 -5.37 -20.89 -10.03
N SER A 645 -5.93 -19.68 -9.99
CA SER A 645 -6.80 -19.12 -11.03
C SER A 645 -8.10 -19.91 -11.25
N THR A 646 -8.63 -20.48 -10.17
CA THR A 646 -10.01 -20.96 -10.15
C THR A 646 -10.93 -19.89 -9.55
N ARG A 647 -12.22 -19.87 -9.93
CA ARG A 647 -13.20 -19.00 -9.28
C ARG A 647 -13.27 -19.34 -7.79
N ALA A 648 -13.14 -18.34 -6.92
CA ALA A 648 -13.30 -18.54 -5.48
C ALA A 648 -14.72 -19.02 -5.19
N TYR A 649 -14.87 -19.99 -4.27
CA TYR A 649 -16.14 -20.69 -4.06
C TYR A 649 -17.31 -19.74 -3.72
N TYR A 650 -17.02 -18.62 -3.05
CA TYR A 650 -18.00 -17.61 -2.66
C TYR A 650 -18.29 -16.58 -3.77
N SER A 651 -17.41 -16.43 -4.77
CA SER A 651 -17.56 -15.39 -5.80
C SER A 651 -18.83 -15.63 -6.60
N SER A 652 -19.70 -14.64 -6.68
CA SER A 652 -20.83 -14.67 -7.59
C SER A 652 -20.33 -14.63 -9.04
N TYR A 653 -21.16 -15.11 -9.95
CA TYR A 653 -20.83 -15.41 -11.33
C TYR A 653 -22.09 -15.20 -12.18
N GLY A 654 -21.99 -15.14 -13.51
CA GLY A 654 -23.16 -14.94 -14.36
C GLY A 654 -22.88 -14.11 -15.59
N LYS A 655 -23.94 -13.82 -16.34
CA LYS A 655 -23.87 -13.07 -17.61
C LYS A 655 -23.42 -11.61 -17.46
N ASP A 656 -23.52 -11.06 -16.26
CA ASP A 656 -23.19 -9.66 -15.96
C ASP A 656 -21.78 -9.52 -15.35
N LEU A 657 -21.01 -10.61 -15.26
CA LEU A 657 -19.63 -10.60 -14.76
C LEU A 657 -18.67 -10.18 -15.87
N ASP A 658 -17.83 -9.16 -15.67
CA ASP A 658 -16.88 -8.74 -16.70
C ASP A 658 -15.51 -9.37 -16.55
N LEU A 659 -14.92 -9.28 -15.36
CA LEU A 659 -13.52 -9.63 -15.13
C LEU A 659 -13.36 -10.40 -13.83
N MET A 660 -12.28 -11.16 -13.79
CA MET A 660 -11.82 -11.85 -12.60
C MET A 660 -10.51 -11.26 -12.14
N ALA A 661 -10.33 -11.08 -10.83
CA ALA A 661 -9.05 -10.66 -10.28
C ALA A 661 -8.71 -11.47 -9.03
N PRO A 662 -7.43 -11.52 -8.61
CA PRO A 662 -7.06 -12.13 -7.34
C PRO A 662 -7.96 -11.63 -6.20
N GLY A 663 -8.65 -12.55 -5.54
CA GLY A 663 -9.50 -12.25 -4.38
C GLY A 663 -9.36 -13.26 -3.24
N GLY A 664 -8.62 -14.37 -3.43
CA GLY A 664 -8.28 -15.36 -2.40
C GLY A 664 -9.44 -16.21 -1.88
N THR A 665 -9.17 -17.16 -0.98
CA THR A 665 -10.19 -18.04 -0.35
C THR A 665 -10.19 -17.95 1.18
N GLY A 666 -11.37 -17.63 1.75
CA GLY A 666 -11.53 -17.28 3.17
C GLY A 666 -11.60 -18.44 4.17
N TYR A 667 -11.68 -19.71 3.76
CA TYR A 667 -11.84 -20.85 4.68
C TYR A 667 -11.00 -22.08 4.28
N GLY A 668 -10.21 -22.61 5.23
CA GLY A 668 -9.74 -24.01 5.20
C GLY A 668 -8.27 -24.30 4.87
N GLY A 669 -7.44 -23.30 4.52
CA GLY A 669 -6.01 -23.55 4.30
C GLY A 669 -5.23 -22.26 4.07
N THR A 670 -4.13 -22.08 4.79
CA THR A 670 -3.31 -20.84 4.88
C THR A 670 -2.52 -20.48 3.60
N GLN A 671 -2.90 -20.99 2.42
CA GLN A 671 -2.07 -20.90 1.20
C GLN A 671 -2.62 -20.00 0.09
N ASP A 672 -3.87 -19.53 0.23
CA ASP A 672 -4.62 -18.88 -0.86
C ASP A 672 -5.29 -17.55 -0.43
N LEU A 673 -4.77 -16.93 0.61
CA LEU A 673 -5.22 -15.61 1.04
C LEU A 673 -4.33 -14.51 0.45
N ILE A 674 -4.89 -13.33 0.21
CA ILE A 674 -4.11 -12.17 -0.23
C ILE A 674 -3.54 -11.51 1.02
N TYR A 675 -2.22 -11.34 1.05
CA TYR A 675 -1.53 -10.74 2.20
C TYR A 675 -1.63 -9.23 2.11
N GLN A 676 -2.76 -8.73 2.58
CA GLN A 676 -3.11 -7.34 2.56
C GLN A 676 -3.88 -7.09 3.84
N LYS A 677 -3.31 -6.36 4.80
CA LYS A 677 -4.13 -5.95 5.95
C LYS A 677 -3.55 -4.78 6.69
N LEU A 678 -4.42 -3.81 6.89
CA LEU A 678 -4.23 -2.73 7.84
C LEU A 678 -5.55 -2.62 8.61
N THR A 679 -5.93 -3.67 9.36
CA THR A 679 -7.26 -3.71 9.96
C THR A 679 -7.36 -2.86 11.21
N CYS A 680 -8.38 -2.00 11.21
CA CYS A 680 -8.94 -1.37 12.39
C CYS A 680 -9.56 -2.42 13.32
N THR A 681 -9.02 -2.59 14.53
CA THR A 681 -9.50 -3.62 15.48
C THR A 681 -10.06 -3.01 16.78
N SER A 682 -11.06 -2.14 16.69
CA SER A 682 -11.99 -1.77 17.79
C SER A 682 -13.04 -0.78 17.31
N GLY A 683 -14.28 -0.88 17.82
CA GLY A 683 -15.41 -0.05 17.40
C GLY A 683 -15.12 1.46 17.42
N ARG A 684 -15.65 2.17 16.42
CA ARG A 684 -15.61 3.64 16.20
C ARG A 684 -14.22 4.32 16.18
N VAL A 685 -13.13 3.64 16.53
CA VAL A 685 -11.80 4.25 16.66
C VAL A 685 -10.69 3.37 16.06
N CYS A 686 -10.19 3.74 14.88
CA CYS A 686 -9.04 3.07 14.27
C CYS A 686 -7.72 3.53 14.86
N THR A 687 -7.37 2.95 16.01
CA THR A 687 -6.06 3.14 16.66
C THR A 687 -5.09 1.99 16.46
N ASN A 688 -5.60 0.78 16.17
CA ASN A 688 -4.82 -0.44 16.14
C ASN A 688 -4.88 -1.07 14.76
N PHE A 689 -3.72 -1.16 14.12
CA PHE A 689 -3.53 -1.74 12.81
C PHE A 689 -2.82 -3.07 12.91
N SER A 690 -3.26 -4.05 12.12
CA SER A 690 -2.62 -5.36 12.01
C SER A 690 -2.55 -5.83 10.57
N TYR A 691 -1.43 -6.48 10.25
CA TYR A 691 -1.17 -7.14 8.98
C TYR A 691 -1.63 -8.60 9.02
N GLY A 692 -2.08 -9.11 7.88
CA GLY A 692 -2.70 -10.41 7.77
C GLY A 692 -3.32 -10.60 6.40
N THR A 693 -4.34 -11.44 6.38
CA THR A 693 -4.88 -11.99 5.16
C THR A 693 -6.32 -11.59 4.95
N VAL A 694 -6.67 -11.29 3.69
CA VAL A 694 -8.03 -10.94 3.26
C VAL A 694 -8.47 -11.80 2.09
N ALA A 695 -9.78 -11.93 1.95
CA ALA A 695 -10.40 -12.52 0.78
C ALA A 695 -11.75 -11.85 0.50
N GLY A 696 -12.10 -11.68 -0.76
CA GLY A 696 -13.40 -11.15 -1.18
C GLY A 696 -13.40 -10.60 -2.61
N THR A 697 -14.59 -10.52 -3.19
CA THR A 697 -14.80 -9.79 -4.47
C THR A 697 -14.52 -8.29 -4.33
N SER A 698 -14.58 -7.73 -3.12
CA SER A 698 -14.14 -6.36 -2.82
C SER A 698 -12.64 -6.13 -3.03
N ILE A 699 -11.81 -7.15 -2.75
CA ILE A 699 -10.37 -7.12 -2.98
C ILE A 699 -10.07 -7.22 -4.48
N ALA A 700 -10.78 -8.13 -5.16
CA ALA A 700 -10.67 -8.27 -6.61
C ALA A 700 -11.07 -6.98 -7.36
N SER A 701 -12.17 -6.33 -6.95
CA SER A 701 -12.59 -5.02 -7.50
C SER A 701 -11.52 -3.96 -7.33
N ALA A 702 -10.86 -3.90 -6.17
CA ALA A 702 -9.79 -2.96 -5.89
C ALA A 702 -8.56 -3.16 -6.82
N VAL A 703 -8.20 -4.41 -7.16
CA VAL A 703 -7.14 -4.70 -8.14
C VAL A 703 -7.50 -4.14 -9.53
N VAL A 704 -8.75 -4.27 -9.96
CA VAL A 704 -9.22 -3.70 -11.23
C VAL A 704 -9.20 -2.18 -11.20
N ALA A 705 -9.60 -1.55 -10.09
CA ALA A 705 -9.49 -0.11 -9.89
C ALA A 705 -8.02 0.38 -9.97
N ALA A 706 -7.09 -0.34 -9.34
CA ALA A 706 -5.66 -0.05 -9.42
C ALA A 706 -5.16 -0.13 -10.88
N THR A 707 -5.54 -1.17 -11.60
CA THR A 707 -5.18 -1.34 -13.02
C THR A 707 -5.75 -0.22 -13.89
N ALA A 708 -7.02 0.16 -13.68
CA ALA A 708 -7.65 1.26 -14.41
C ALA A 708 -6.94 2.59 -14.17
N SER A 709 -6.45 2.83 -12.95
CA SER A 709 -5.69 4.04 -12.63
C SER A 709 -4.37 4.12 -13.40
N LEU A 710 -3.64 3.00 -13.52
CA LEU A 710 -2.41 2.91 -14.32
C LEU A 710 -2.70 3.10 -15.82
N MET A 711 -3.78 2.52 -16.33
CA MET A 711 -4.19 2.71 -17.72
C MET A 711 -4.63 4.16 -18.00
N THR A 712 -5.28 4.83 -17.05
CA THR A 712 -5.65 6.24 -17.18
C THR A 712 -4.42 7.14 -17.31
N GLU A 713 -3.35 6.85 -16.55
CA GLU A 713 -2.07 7.53 -16.73
C GLU A 713 -1.49 7.30 -18.13
N ARG A 714 -1.51 6.04 -18.60
CA ARG A 714 -0.91 5.66 -19.88
C ARG A 714 -1.64 6.19 -21.10
N PHE A 715 -2.96 6.19 -21.05
CA PHE A 715 -3.81 6.48 -22.21
C PHE A 715 -4.51 7.84 -22.13
N GLY A 716 -4.28 8.63 -21.08
CA GLY A 716 -4.64 10.05 -20.96
C GLY A 716 -6.13 10.35 -21.14
N ASP A 717 -6.56 10.46 -22.40
CA ASP A 717 -7.92 10.78 -22.85
C ASP A 717 -8.79 9.53 -23.11
N ALA A 718 -8.28 8.32 -22.85
CA ALA A 718 -9.08 7.10 -22.94
C ALA A 718 -10.30 7.17 -22.00
N THR A 719 -11.47 6.91 -22.57
CA THR A 719 -12.71 6.88 -21.78
C THR A 719 -12.83 5.61 -20.95
N PRO A 720 -13.69 5.62 -19.92
CA PRO A 720 -14.03 4.43 -19.15
C PRO A 720 -14.31 3.21 -20.02
N GLY A 721 -15.11 3.38 -21.08
CA GLY A 721 -15.38 2.31 -22.03
C GLY A 721 -14.12 1.75 -22.70
N ASN A 722 -13.19 2.61 -23.14
CA ASN A 722 -11.94 2.10 -23.73
C ASN A 722 -11.13 1.29 -22.73
N ILE A 723 -11.03 1.79 -21.49
CA ILE A 723 -10.35 1.08 -20.40
C ILE A 723 -11.00 -0.28 -20.18
N GLU A 724 -12.33 -0.35 -20.10
CA GLU A 724 -13.10 -1.59 -19.99
C GLU A 724 -12.82 -2.56 -21.13
N ALA A 725 -12.87 -2.08 -22.38
CA ALA A 725 -12.67 -2.91 -23.57
C ALA A 725 -11.24 -3.48 -23.62
N ILE A 726 -10.23 -2.67 -23.34
CA ILE A 726 -8.83 -3.11 -23.27
C ILE A 726 -8.64 -4.14 -22.16
N MET A 727 -9.22 -3.91 -20.97
CA MET A 727 -9.12 -4.87 -19.88
C MET A 727 -9.74 -6.21 -20.25
N ARG A 728 -10.93 -6.21 -20.87
CA ARG A 728 -11.63 -7.41 -21.33
C ARG A 728 -10.83 -8.16 -22.39
N SER A 729 -10.20 -7.46 -23.33
CA SER A 729 -9.44 -8.11 -24.41
C SER A 729 -8.05 -8.61 -24.00
N THR A 730 -7.44 -7.95 -23.02
CA THR A 730 -6.09 -8.30 -22.53
C THR A 730 -6.12 -9.25 -21.36
N ALA A 731 -7.31 -9.47 -20.78
CA ALA A 731 -7.54 -10.47 -19.75
C ALA A 731 -7.00 -11.83 -20.21
N THR A 732 -6.35 -12.53 -19.28
CA THR A 732 -5.99 -13.93 -19.48
C THR A 732 -7.28 -14.73 -19.46
N ASP A 733 -7.74 -15.16 -20.63
CA ASP A 733 -8.90 -16.03 -20.80
C ASP A 733 -8.77 -17.30 -19.95
N LEU A 734 -9.83 -17.64 -19.21
CA LEU A 734 -9.91 -18.79 -18.31
C LEU A 734 -11.23 -19.50 -18.57
N GLY A 735 -11.19 -20.83 -18.64
CA GLY A 735 -12.39 -21.61 -18.90
C GLY A 735 -12.64 -21.78 -20.39
N SER A 736 -13.84 -21.40 -20.85
CA SER A 736 -14.21 -21.51 -22.27
C SER A 736 -13.72 -20.29 -23.03
N SER A 737 -13.30 -20.47 -24.29
CA SER A 737 -12.71 -19.35 -25.03
C SER A 737 -13.66 -18.17 -25.18
N GLY A 738 -13.16 -16.98 -24.85
CA GLY A 738 -13.92 -15.74 -24.85
C GLY A 738 -14.70 -15.55 -23.55
N PHE A 739 -15.86 -14.91 -23.64
CA PHE A 739 -16.68 -14.69 -22.46
C PHE A 739 -17.30 -15.99 -21.95
N ASP A 740 -17.21 -16.26 -20.65
CA ASP A 740 -18.03 -17.27 -19.98
C ASP A 740 -18.58 -16.82 -18.63
N ALA A 741 -19.69 -17.43 -18.21
CA ALA A 741 -20.40 -17.00 -17.01
C ALA A 741 -19.62 -17.25 -15.70
N ASN A 742 -18.56 -18.07 -15.69
CA ASN A 742 -17.75 -18.31 -14.49
C ASN A 742 -16.57 -17.36 -14.37
N PHE A 743 -16.02 -16.90 -15.50
CA PHE A 743 -14.78 -16.12 -15.53
C PHE A 743 -14.92 -14.75 -16.21
N GLY A 744 -16.11 -14.41 -16.72
CA GLY A 744 -16.28 -13.22 -17.56
C GLY A 744 -15.37 -13.32 -18.78
N TYR A 745 -14.60 -12.27 -19.05
CA TYR A 745 -13.54 -12.27 -20.06
C TYR A 745 -12.20 -12.84 -19.56
N GLY A 746 -12.13 -13.30 -18.31
CA GLY A 746 -10.95 -13.92 -17.72
C GLY A 746 -10.28 -13.08 -16.65
N ARG A 747 -9.04 -13.47 -16.29
CA ARG A 747 -8.25 -12.80 -15.25
C ARG A 747 -7.67 -11.49 -15.78
N ILE A 748 -7.84 -10.38 -15.05
CA ILE A 748 -7.18 -9.12 -15.35
C ILE A 748 -5.66 -9.31 -15.53
N ASN A 749 -5.10 -8.69 -16.56
CA ASN A 749 -3.69 -8.73 -16.88
C ASN A 749 -3.16 -7.30 -16.98
N PRO A 750 -2.69 -6.71 -15.87
CA PRO A 750 -2.32 -5.31 -15.83
C PRO A 750 -1.23 -4.97 -16.84
N LEU A 751 -0.19 -5.81 -16.97
CA LEU A 751 0.91 -5.58 -17.90
C LEU A 751 0.43 -5.50 -19.36
N SER A 752 -0.37 -6.48 -19.80
CA SER A 752 -0.92 -6.46 -21.16
C SER A 752 -1.90 -5.30 -21.36
N ALA A 753 -2.63 -4.89 -20.33
CA ALA A 753 -3.56 -3.77 -20.40
C ALA A 753 -2.84 -2.42 -20.52
N ILE A 754 -1.79 -2.16 -19.74
CA ILE A 754 -1.02 -0.89 -19.79
C ILE A 754 -0.11 -0.78 -21.01
N ASN A 755 0.27 -1.92 -21.59
CA ASN A 755 1.08 -2.00 -22.80
C ASN A 755 0.23 -2.38 -24.01
N TYR A 756 -1.10 -2.33 -23.87
CA TYR A 756 -1.98 -2.46 -25.01
C TYR A 756 -1.60 -1.39 -26.03
N LEU A 757 -1.34 -1.83 -27.26
CA LEU A 757 -1.15 -0.93 -28.39
C LEU A 757 -2.50 -0.27 -28.65
N TYR A 758 -2.75 0.81 -27.93
CA TYR A 758 -3.96 1.61 -28.08
C TYR A 758 -3.82 2.40 -29.38
N ILE A 759 -4.19 1.75 -30.49
CA ILE A 759 -4.10 2.29 -31.83
C ILE A 759 -4.95 3.57 -31.88
N GLY A 760 -4.32 4.68 -32.27
CA GLY A 760 -4.99 5.95 -32.50
C GLY A 760 -5.23 6.17 -33.99
N GLY A 761 -5.86 7.26 -34.35
CA GLY A 761 -5.99 7.62 -35.76
C GLY A 761 -6.74 8.91 -35.98
N TYR A 762 -7.09 9.15 -37.24
CA TYR A 762 -7.86 10.33 -37.63
C TYR A 762 -9.03 9.93 -38.52
N ILE A 763 -10.20 10.55 -38.27
CA ILE A 763 -11.33 10.57 -39.19
C ILE A 763 -11.29 11.89 -39.97
N LEU A 764 -11.45 11.81 -41.29
CA LEU A 764 -11.69 12.97 -42.15
C LEU A 764 -13.19 13.17 -42.37
N ASP A 765 -13.69 14.39 -42.19
CA ASP A 765 -15.02 14.80 -42.64
C ASP A 765 -14.97 15.47 -44.03
N GLY A 766 -16.12 15.50 -44.73
CA GLY A 766 -16.26 16.07 -46.07
C GLY A 766 -15.97 17.57 -46.16
N ARG A 767 -15.95 18.28 -45.04
CA ARG A 767 -15.59 19.70 -44.96
C ARG A 767 -14.11 19.91 -44.66
N GLY A 768 -13.29 18.86 -44.60
CA GLY A 768 -11.84 18.95 -44.36
C GLY A 768 -11.46 18.95 -42.88
N GLY A 769 -12.42 18.74 -41.97
CA GLY A 769 -12.10 18.55 -40.56
C GLY A 769 -11.41 17.21 -40.34
N VAL A 770 -10.28 17.25 -39.62
CA VAL A 770 -9.52 16.08 -39.18
C VAL A 770 -9.80 15.89 -37.70
N HIS A 771 -10.32 14.72 -37.33
CA HIS A 771 -10.78 14.42 -35.99
C HIS A 771 -10.00 13.25 -35.43
N GLU A 772 -9.16 13.53 -34.43
CA GLU A 772 -8.39 12.52 -33.72
C GLU A 772 -9.27 11.53 -32.95
N PHE A 773 -8.82 10.29 -32.85
CA PHE A 773 -9.32 9.29 -31.90
C PHE A 773 -8.18 8.42 -31.37
N GLY A 774 -8.44 7.71 -30.27
CA GLY A 774 -7.42 6.88 -29.61
C GLY A 774 -6.23 7.70 -29.11
N THR A 775 -4.99 7.25 -29.38
CA THR A 775 -3.74 7.97 -29.03
C THR A 775 -3.25 8.99 -30.06
N ALA A 776 -4.07 9.33 -31.07
CA ALA A 776 -3.68 10.34 -32.03
C ALA A 776 -3.57 11.72 -31.36
N SER A 777 -2.50 12.44 -31.67
CA SER A 777 -2.32 13.81 -31.20
C SER A 777 -3.34 14.71 -31.89
N LYS A 778 -3.81 15.76 -31.20
CA LYS A 778 -4.74 16.72 -31.80
C LYS A 778 -4.18 17.32 -33.09
N ALA A 779 -4.95 17.22 -34.18
CA ALA A 779 -4.59 17.83 -35.46
C ALA A 779 -4.98 19.32 -35.47
N ASP A 780 -4.09 20.17 -36.01
CA ASP A 780 -4.43 21.57 -36.28
C ASP A 780 -5.49 21.64 -37.41
N ASN A 781 -6.73 21.94 -37.02
CA ASN A 781 -7.90 21.94 -37.89
C ASN A 781 -8.02 23.22 -38.75
N GLY A 782 -6.98 23.53 -39.52
CA GLY A 782 -6.83 24.78 -40.30
C GLY A 782 -7.59 24.83 -41.63
N ASN A 783 -8.02 23.69 -42.19
CA ASN A 783 -8.54 23.59 -43.56
C ASN A 783 -10.02 23.15 -43.58
N ARG A 784 -10.92 24.03 -43.12
CA ARG A 784 -12.38 23.78 -43.18
C ARG A 784 -13.05 24.50 -44.33
N TRP A 785 -13.65 23.75 -45.24
CA TRP A 785 -14.53 24.26 -46.27
C TRP A 785 -15.99 24.36 -45.78
N PRO A 786 -16.78 25.30 -46.31
CA PRO A 786 -18.20 25.38 -45.98
C PRO A 786 -19.07 24.29 -46.63
N TRP A 787 -18.52 23.51 -47.57
CA TRP A 787 -19.23 22.46 -48.32
C TRP A 787 -18.41 21.16 -48.39
N ASP A 788 -19.04 20.08 -48.86
CA ASP A 788 -18.42 18.76 -49.01
C ASP A 788 -17.47 18.72 -50.22
N ILE A 789 -16.17 18.67 -49.96
CA ILE A 789 -15.12 18.63 -50.99
C ILE A 789 -13.90 17.80 -50.59
N ALA A 790 -13.71 17.47 -49.30
CA ALA A 790 -12.62 16.59 -48.89
C ALA A 790 -12.88 15.15 -49.37
N ARG A 791 -11.82 14.44 -49.80
CA ARG A 791 -11.93 13.12 -50.42
C ARG A 791 -11.13 12.05 -49.67
N SER A 792 -9.87 12.33 -49.35
CA SER A 792 -8.98 11.35 -48.69
C SER A 792 -8.00 12.03 -47.74
N ILE A 793 -7.39 11.24 -46.85
CA ILE A 793 -6.37 11.65 -45.88
C ILE A 793 -5.23 10.63 -45.89
N ALA A 794 -3.99 11.10 -45.85
CA ALA A 794 -2.80 10.25 -45.75
C ALA A 794 -1.87 10.71 -44.63
N LEU A 795 -1.34 9.76 -43.86
CA LEU A 795 -0.37 9.99 -42.80
C LEU A 795 1.07 9.84 -43.32
N LEU A 796 1.95 10.71 -42.80
CA LEU A 796 3.39 10.52 -42.95
C LEU A 796 3.80 9.21 -42.26
N PRO A 797 4.83 8.49 -42.75
CA PRO A 797 5.31 7.24 -42.15
C PRO A 797 5.74 7.35 -40.67
N ASP A 798 6.10 8.54 -40.20
CA ASP A 798 6.45 8.80 -38.79
C ASP A 798 5.23 9.18 -37.91
N HIS A 799 4.05 9.21 -38.51
CA HIS A 799 2.75 9.55 -37.91
C HIS A 799 2.70 10.93 -37.24
N SER A 800 3.65 11.83 -37.56
CA SER A 800 3.74 13.17 -36.95
C SER A 800 2.80 14.21 -37.58
N GLY A 801 2.19 13.87 -38.71
CA GLY A 801 1.27 14.71 -39.48
C GLY A 801 0.86 14.04 -40.79
N GLY A 802 0.31 14.81 -41.72
CA GLY A 802 -0.14 14.28 -43.00
C GLY A 802 -0.77 15.32 -43.92
N TYR A 803 -1.53 14.83 -44.92
CA TYR A 803 -2.23 15.66 -45.89
C TYR A 803 -3.69 15.22 -46.06
N VAL A 804 -4.58 16.20 -46.16
CA VAL A 804 -5.96 16.05 -46.62
C VAL A 804 -6.02 16.40 -48.11
N LEU A 805 -6.65 15.54 -48.91
CA LEU A 805 -6.92 15.75 -50.33
C LEU A 805 -8.33 16.33 -50.52
N ASP A 806 -8.44 17.44 -51.25
CA ASP A 806 -9.72 17.95 -51.75
C ASP A 806 -10.06 17.40 -53.15
N GLY A 807 -11.33 17.50 -53.55
CA GLY A 807 -11.82 17.00 -54.85
C GLY A 807 -11.21 17.68 -56.07
N TRP A 808 -10.58 18.85 -55.92
CA TRP A 808 -9.85 19.53 -57.00
C TRP A 808 -8.39 19.08 -57.07
N GLY A 809 -7.94 18.17 -56.22
CA GLY A 809 -6.56 17.69 -56.18
C GLY A 809 -5.65 18.47 -55.25
N GLY A 810 -6.16 19.42 -54.45
CA GLY A 810 -5.38 20.19 -53.48
C GLY A 810 -4.93 19.33 -52.29
N LEU A 811 -3.65 19.43 -51.91
CA LEU A 811 -3.08 18.77 -50.73
C LEU A 811 -2.91 19.76 -49.58
N HIS A 812 -3.55 19.48 -48.46
CA HIS A 812 -3.66 20.38 -47.31
C HIS A 812 -3.00 19.75 -46.08
N ALA A 813 -1.88 20.33 -45.65
CA ALA A 813 -1.07 19.77 -44.57
C ALA A 813 -1.76 19.88 -43.19
N PHE A 814 -1.51 18.91 -42.32
CA PHE A 814 -1.81 18.96 -40.89
C PHE A 814 -0.68 18.33 -40.06
N GLY A 815 -0.61 18.68 -38.77
CA GLY A 815 0.47 18.24 -37.89
C GLY A 815 1.82 18.84 -38.29
N SER A 816 2.88 18.03 -38.28
CA SER A 816 4.25 18.46 -38.62
C SER A 816 4.49 18.69 -40.13
N ALA A 817 3.56 18.26 -40.99
CA ALA A 817 3.74 18.23 -42.44
C ALA A 817 3.86 19.64 -43.03
N THR A 818 4.78 19.84 -43.98
CA THR A 818 4.93 21.14 -44.65
C THR A 818 3.91 21.32 -45.79
N PRO A 819 3.27 22.50 -45.94
CA PRO A 819 2.34 22.75 -47.05
C PRO A 819 2.97 22.52 -48.43
N ILE A 820 2.22 21.93 -49.35
CA ILE A 820 2.61 21.69 -50.75
C ILE A 820 1.86 22.67 -51.65
N ALA A 821 2.56 23.32 -52.59
CA ALA A 821 1.92 24.27 -53.50
C ALA A 821 1.17 23.57 -54.64
N HIS A 822 -0.04 24.06 -54.97
CA HIS A 822 -0.91 23.47 -55.99
C HIS A 822 -0.31 23.35 -57.40
N ASN A 823 0.74 24.11 -57.72
CA ASN A 823 1.43 24.06 -59.01
C ASN A 823 2.52 22.97 -59.08
N THR A 824 2.70 22.17 -58.02
CA THR A 824 3.73 21.11 -57.93
C THR A 824 3.17 19.69 -57.98
N HIS A 825 1.86 19.55 -58.14
CA HIS A 825 1.16 18.27 -58.27
C HIS A 825 -0.06 18.43 -59.19
N ALA A 826 -0.76 17.34 -59.47
CA ALA A 826 -2.00 17.41 -60.25
C ALA A 826 -3.08 18.16 -59.48
N TYR A 827 -3.69 19.14 -60.16
CA TYR A 827 -4.73 20.01 -59.62
C TYR A 827 -5.70 20.38 -60.75
N TRP A 828 -6.99 20.15 -60.53
CA TRP A 828 -8.08 20.39 -61.46
C TRP A 828 -9.05 21.42 -60.86
N PRO A 829 -8.76 22.72 -61.04
CA PRO A 829 -9.56 23.77 -60.44
C PRO A 829 -11.04 23.62 -60.80
N LYS A 830 -11.91 23.61 -59.78
CA LYS A 830 -13.37 23.52 -59.92
C LYS A 830 -13.90 22.20 -60.51
N TRP A 831 -13.07 21.17 -60.59
CA TRP A 831 -13.50 19.86 -61.06
C TRP A 831 -13.27 18.82 -59.97
N ASP A 832 -14.36 18.31 -59.42
CA ASP A 832 -14.36 17.30 -58.37
C ASP A 832 -14.06 15.90 -58.92
N ILE A 833 -12.79 15.66 -59.21
CA ILE A 833 -12.31 14.43 -59.87
C ILE A 833 -11.21 13.71 -59.09
N ALA A 834 -10.57 14.35 -58.10
CA ALA A 834 -9.62 13.66 -57.24
C ALA A 834 -10.36 12.70 -56.31
N ARG A 835 -9.80 11.50 -56.08
CA ARG A 835 -10.46 10.44 -55.31
C ARG A 835 -9.64 10.04 -54.10
N ASP A 836 -8.34 9.83 -54.27
CA ASP A 836 -7.50 9.29 -53.20
C ASP A 836 -6.06 9.83 -53.23
N VAL A 837 -5.39 9.83 -52.07
CA VAL A 837 -3.99 10.24 -51.91
C VAL A 837 -3.24 9.21 -51.08
N ILE A 838 -2.03 8.87 -51.53
CA ILE A 838 -1.15 7.95 -50.82
C ILE A 838 0.28 8.49 -50.79
N LEU A 839 0.99 8.24 -49.68
CA LEU A 839 2.38 8.65 -49.49
C LEU A 839 3.32 7.45 -49.60
N LEU A 840 4.52 7.68 -50.11
CA LEU A 840 5.60 6.69 -50.11
C LEU A 840 6.14 6.51 -48.68
N SER A 841 6.64 5.32 -48.36
CA SER A 841 7.34 5.01 -47.09
C SER A 841 8.57 5.89 -46.84
N SER A 842 9.13 6.49 -47.90
CA SER A 842 10.26 7.44 -47.83
C SER A 842 9.85 8.91 -47.63
N SER A 843 8.54 9.19 -47.53
CA SER A 843 8.00 10.53 -47.30
C SER A 843 8.36 11.05 -45.90
N THR A 844 8.72 12.32 -45.78
CA THR A 844 9.03 12.98 -44.49
C THR A 844 8.27 14.29 -44.35
N PRO A 845 8.18 14.89 -43.14
CA PRO A 845 7.50 16.17 -42.95
C PRO A 845 7.96 17.28 -43.91
N SER A 846 9.26 17.32 -44.23
CA SER A 846 9.87 18.34 -45.09
C SER A 846 10.07 17.91 -46.55
N SER A 847 9.86 16.63 -46.88
CA SER A 847 9.97 16.10 -48.24
C SER A 847 8.85 15.10 -48.50
N PRO A 848 7.60 15.58 -48.59
CA PRO A 848 6.46 14.72 -48.84
C PRO A 848 6.48 14.18 -50.27
N LYS A 849 6.22 12.87 -50.45
CA LYS A 849 6.20 12.21 -51.78
C LYS A 849 5.07 11.20 -51.85
N GLY A 850 4.43 11.11 -53.01
CA GLY A 850 3.28 10.23 -53.17
C GLY A 850 2.58 10.37 -54.51
N TYR A 851 1.34 9.88 -54.55
CA TYR A 851 0.45 9.91 -55.71
C TYR A 851 -0.93 10.45 -55.35
N ILE A 852 -1.53 11.19 -56.28
CA ILE A 852 -2.96 11.55 -56.26
C ILE A 852 -3.66 10.72 -57.34
N LEU A 853 -4.75 10.06 -56.97
CA LEU A 853 -5.61 9.30 -57.86
C LEU A 853 -6.78 10.17 -58.33
N ASP A 854 -7.06 10.15 -59.63
CA ASP A 854 -8.27 10.73 -60.21
C ASP A 854 -9.37 9.67 -60.49
N GLY A 855 -10.61 10.12 -60.68
CA GLY A 855 -11.77 9.26 -60.92
C GLY A 855 -11.75 8.46 -62.22
N TRP A 856 -10.85 8.80 -63.16
CA TRP A 856 -10.65 8.03 -64.39
C TRP A 856 -9.56 6.96 -64.23
N GLY A 857 -8.89 6.91 -63.07
CA GLY A 857 -7.82 5.97 -62.74
C GLY A 857 -6.42 6.49 -63.01
N GLY A 858 -6.24 7.77 -63.32
CA GLY A 858 -4.92 8.38 -63.49
C GLY A 858 -4.18 8.52 -62.16
N LEU A 859 -2.92 8.07 -62.10
CA LEU A 859 -2.04 8.22 -60.95
C LEU A 859 -1.01 9.32 -61.16
N HIS A 860 -1.14 10.41 -60.40
CA HIS A 860 -0.33 11.62 -60.56
C HIS A 860 0.71 11.74 -59.45
N ALA A 861 1.97 11.52 -59.80
CA ALA A 861 3.09 11.61 -58.87
C ALA A 861 3.34 13.05 -58.39
N PHE A 862 3.75 13.20 -57.12
CA PHE A 862 4.24 14.46 -56.56
C PHE A 862 5.46 14.25 -55.66
N GLY A 863 6.17 15.34 -55.34
CA GLY A 863 7.31 15.30 -54.40
C GLY A 863 8.54 14.51 -54.88
N GLY A 864 8.59 14.16 -56.18
CA GLY A 864 9.63 13.31 -56.74
C GLY A 864 9.36 11.81 -56.65
N ALA A 865 8.10 11.40 -56.40
CA ALA A 865 7.69 10.03 -56.64
C ALA A 865 7.86 9.65 -58.14
N PRO A 866 8.20 8.39 -58.46
CA PRO A 866 8.32 7.94 -59.85
C PRO A 866 7.03 8.12 -60.66
N THR A 867 7.10 8.61 -61.89
CA THR A 867 5.90 8.73 -62.73
C THR A 867 5.38 7.35 -63.16
N ILE A 868 4.07 7.13 -63.04
CA ILE A 868 3.38 5.92 -63.53
C ILE A 868 2.48 6.35 -64.70
N PRO A 869 2.78 5.96 -65.95
CA PRO A 869 1.96 6.34 -67.09
C PRO A 869 0.59 5.65 -67.10
N ASN A 870 -0.46 6.36 -67.54
CA ASN A 870 -1.81 5.78 -67.69
C ASN A 870 -1.86 4.56 -68.63
N SER A 871 -0.86 4.36 -69.49
CA SER A 871 -0.75 3.18 -70.35
C SER A 871 -0.27 1.91 -69.62
N SER A 872 0.21 2.03 -68.38
CA SER A 872 0.78 0.91 -67.60
C SER A 872 -0.17 0.34 -66.55
N HIS A 873 -1.42 0.80 -66.50
CA HIS A 873 -2.48 0.30 -65.63
C HIS A 873 -3.85 0.57 -66.24
N ALA A 874 -4.92 0.16 -65.56
CA ALA A 874 -6.27 0.43 -66.01
C ALA A 874 -6.61 1.92 -65.88
N TYR A 875 -7.24 2.45 -66.93
CA TYR A 875 -7.63 3.86 -67.06
C TYR A 875 -8.90 3.93 -67.91
N TRP A 876 -9.91 4.65 -67.42
CA TRP A 876 -11.24 4.76 -68.04
C TRP A 876 -11.53 6.22 -68.39
N PRO A 877 -11.08 6.69 -69.56
CA PRO A 877 -11.30 8.07 -69.96
C PRO A 877 -12.77 8.44 -69.91
N LYS A 878 -13.09 9.57 -69.28
CA LYS A 878 -14.46 10.12 -69.14
C LYS A 878 -15.42 9.29 -68.30
N TRP A 879 -14.92 8.29 -67.57
CA TRP A 879 -15.74 7.52 -66.67
C TRP A 879 -15.18 7.63 -65.26
N ASP A 880 -15.91 8.38 -64.44
CA ASP A 880 -15.64 8.53 -63.00
C ASP A 880 -16.13 7.28 -62.28
N ILE A 881 -15.24 6.31 -62.11
CA ILE A 881 -15.55 4.98 -61.57
C ILE A 881 -14.51 4.49 -60.56
N VAL A 882 -13.37 5.17 -60.43
CA VAL A 882 -12.28 4.74 -59.56
C VAL A 882 -12.44 5.33 -58.17
N ASN A 883 -12.22 4.52 -57.13
CA ASN A 883 -12.48 4.91 -55.75
C ASN A 883 -11.23 4.98 -54.87
N ALA A 884 -10.29 4.04 -54.99
CA ALA A 884 -9.15 3.95 -54.07
C ALA A 884 -7.86 3.42 -54.72
N VAL A 885 -6.72 3.71 -54.12
CA VAL A 885 -5.41 3.17 -54.50
C VAL A 885 -4.63 2.69 -53.27
N VAL A 886 -3.90 1.58 -53.41
CA VAL A 886 -3.01 1.08 -52.36
C VAL A 886 -1.65 0.68 -52.92
N LEU A 887 -0.56 0.99 -52.19
CA LEU A 887 0.81 0.60 -52.53
C LEU A 887 1.22 -0.69 -51.84
N ASN A 888 2.08 -1.46 -52.51
CA ASN A 888 2.79 -2.57 -51.89
C ASN A 888 3.84 -2.06 -50.89
N THR A 889 4.31 -2.96 -50.02
CA THR A 889 5.20 -2.62 -48.89
C THR A 889 6.56 -2.04 -49.27
N ASN A 890 6.97 -2.15 -50.54
CA ASN A 890 8.24 -1.63 -51.05
C ASN A 890 8.06 -0.42 -51.99
N ASP A 891 6.85 0.15 -52.07
CA ASP A 891 6.53 1.34 -52.88
C ASP A 891 6.73 1.21 -54.40
N THR A 892 6.97 0.00 -54.93
CA THR A 892 7.28 -0.19 -56.37
C THR A 892 6.06 -0.52 -57.23
N GLY A 893 4.88 -0.65 -56.64
CA GLY A 893 3.63 -0.94 -57.35
C GLY A 893 2.44 -1.00 -56.42
N GLY A 894 1.28 -1.38 -56.93
CA GLY A 894 0.07 -1.42 -56.13
C GLY A 894 -1.16 -1.80 -56.93
N TYR A 895 -2.33 -1.51 -56.37
CA TYR A 895 -3.62 -1.76 -57.01
C TYR A 895 -4.49 -0.51 -57.00
N ILE A 896 -5.20 -0.29 -58.10
CA ILE A 896 -6.29 0.67 -58.23
C ILE A 896 -7.61 -0.11 -58.12
N LEU A 897 -8.53 0.38 -57.28
CA LEU A 897 -9.86 -0.20 -57.10
C LEU A 897 -10.90 0.61 -57.88
N ASP A 898 -11.61 -0.06 -58.79
CA ASP A 898 -12.82 0.49 -59.41
C ASP A 898 -14.08 0.26 -58.55
N GLY A 899 -15.15 1.01 -58.83
CA GLY A 899 -16.40 0.96 -58.07
C GLY A 899 -17.15 -0.36 -58.19
N TRP A 900 -16.84 -1.20 -59.17
CA TRP A 900 -17.42 -2.55 -59.30
C TRP A 900 -16.61 -3.59 -58.53
N GLY A 901 -15.53 -3.21 -57.83
CA GLY A 901 -14.69 -4.11 -57.05
C GLY A 901 -13.49 -4.67 -57.83
N GLY A 902 -13.25 -4.21 -59.06
CA GLY A 902 -12.10 -4.65 -59.85
C GLY A 902 -10.79 -4.09 -59.31
N LEU A 903 -9.82 -4.98 -59.06
CA LEU A 903 -8.45 -4.62 -58.69
C LEU A 903 -7.50 -4.62 -59.89
N HIS A 904 -6.91 -3.47 -60.18
CA HIS A 904 -6.05 -3.27 -61.34
C HIS A 904 -4.63 -2.97 -60.90
N ALA A 905 -3.73 -3.92 -61.15
CA ALA A 905 -2.33 -3.81 -60.75
C ALA A 905 -1.58 -2.73 -61.55
N PHE A 906 -0.65 -2.04 -60.89
CA PHE A 906 0.32 -1.14 -61.51
C PHE A 906 1.72 -1.38 -60.93
N GLY A 907 2.75 -0.90 -61.66
CA GLY A 907 4.15 -1.08 -61.24
C GLY A 907 4.53 -2.56 -61.12
N SER A 908 5.15 -2.94 -60.00
CA SER A 908 5.56 -4.33 -59.75
C SER A 908 4.48 -5.23 -59.13
N ALA A 909 3.24 -4.75 -58.95
CA ALA A 909 2.19 -5.57 -58.37
C ALA A 909 1.75 -6.68 -59.34
N THR A 910 1.41 -7.85 -58.79
CA THR A 910 0.96 -8.99 -59.59
C THR A 910 -0.52 -8.83 -59.92
N PRO A 911 -0.95 -8.92 -61.19
CA PRO A 911 -2.37 -8.85 -61.54
C PRO A 911 -3.21 -9.91 -60.81
N ILE A 912 -4.38 -9.52 -60.31
CA ILE A 912 -5.33 -10.42 -59.63
C ILE A 912 -6.52 -10.65 -60.55
N ALA A 913 -6.89 -11.92 -60.76
CA ALA A 913 -8.02 -12.24 -61.62
C ALA A 913 -9.36 -11.84 -60.97
N HIS A 914 -10.28 -11.28 -61.76
CA HIS A 914 -11.60 -10.81 -61.29
C HIS A 914 -12.46 -11.89 -60.62
N ASN A 915 -12.20 -13.18 -60.86
CA ASN A 915 -12.95 -14.29 -60.26
C ASN A 915 -12.36 -14.80 -58.94
N THR A 916 -11.29 -14.19 -58.42
CA THR A 916 -10.64 -14.60 -57.16
C THR A 916 -10.86 -13.60 -56.03
N HIS A 917 -11.75 -12.62 -56.22
CA HIS A 917 -12.12 -11.61 -55.23
C HIS A 917 -13.57 -11.16 -55.47
N ALA A 918 -14.11 -10.36 -54.55
CA ALA A 918 -15.46 -9.82 -54.71
C ALA A 918 -15.52 -8.79 -55.85
N TYR A 919 -16.51 -8.98 -56.72
CA TYR A 919 -16.75 -8.15 -57.89
C TYR A 919 -18.26 -8.06 -58.13
N TRP A 920 -18.77 -6.85 -58.32
CA TRP A 920 -20.17 -6.52 -58.47
C TRP A 920 -20.39 -5.83 -59.83
N PRO A 921 -20.59 -6.62 -60.89
CA PRO A 921 -20.78 -6.06 -62.23
C PRO A 921 -21.93 -5.05 -62.25
N LEU A 922 -21.70 -3.90 -62.87
CA LEU A 922 -22.69 -2.83 -63.04
C LEU A 922 -23.16 -2.16 -61.75
N TRP A 923 -22.49 -2.39 -60.62
CA TRP A 923 -22.87 -1.82 -59.34
C TRP A 923 -21.69 -1.13 -58.68
N ASP A 924 -21.74 0.21 -58.65
CA ASP A 924 -20.76 1.04 -57.95
C ASP A 924 -20.97 0.96 -56.43
N ILE A 925 -20.35 -0.06 -55.82
CA ILE A 925 -20.50 -0.38 -54.40
C ILE A 925 -19.15 -0.60 -53.70
N ALA A 926 -18.05 -0.83 -54.41
CA ALA A 926 -16.73 -0.92 -53.78
C ALA A 926 -16.29 0.47 -53.29
N ARG A 927 -15.75 0.56 -52.07
CA ARG A 927 -15.43 1.85 -51.43
C ARG A 927 -13.94 2.02 -51.17
N ASP A 928 -13.27 1.00 -50.66
CA ASP A 928 -11.89 1.13 -50.21
C ASP A 928 -11.11 -0.21 -50.27
N VAL A 929 -9.78 -0.16 -50.28
CA VAL A 929 -8.88 -1.32 -50.39
C VAL A 929 -7.66 -1.19 -49.48
N VAL A 930 -7.29 -2.28 -48.81
CA VAL A 930 -6.12 -2.36 -47.91
C VAL A 930 -5.33 -3.64 -48.16
N LEU A 931 -4.01 -3.59 -47.94
CA LEU A 931 -3.12 -4.75 -48.05
C LEU A 931 -2.71 -5.29 -46.68
N VAL A 932 -2.45 -6.59 -46.59
CA VAL A 932 -1.92 -7.25 -45.38
C VAL A 932 -0.45 -7.62 -45.52
N PRO A 933 0.33 -7.63 -44.41
CA PRO A 933 1.65 -8.25 -44.39
C PRO A 933 1.58 -9.71 -44.81
N GLY A 934 2.45 -10.14 -45.73
CA GLY A 934 2.47 -11.51 -46.26
C GLY A 934 1.73 -11.73 -47.59
N GLY A 935 1.02 -10.71 -48.10
CA GLY A 935 0.47 -10.68 -49.46
C GLY A 935 -1.06 -10.81 -49.54
N GLY A 936 -1.67 -10.13 -50.52
CA GLY A 936 -3.12 -10.00 -50.63
C GLY A 936 -3.67 -8.81 -49.84
N GLY A 937 -4.98 -8.78 -49.60
CA GLY A 937 -5.64 -7.69 -48.90
C GLY A 937 -7.16 -7.86 -48.78
N TYR A 938 -7.85 -6.76 -48.48
CA TYR A 938 -9.30 -6.72 -48.39
C TYR A 938 -9.90 -5.56 -49.19
N ILE A 939 -11.08 -5.79 -49.77
CA ILE A 939 -11.94 -4.79 -50.41
C ILE A 939 -13.14 -4.53 -49.50
N LEU A 940 -13.44 -3.27 -49.22
CA LEU A 940 -14.64 -2.83 -48.52
C LEU A 940 -15.76 -2.49 -49.52
N ASP A 941 -16.96 -3.03 -49.31
CA ASP A 941 -18.17 -2.61 -50.01
C ASP A 941 -18.97 -1.56 -49.21
N GLY A 942 -19.88 -0.83 -49.87
CA GLY A 942 -20.68 0.24 -49.29
C GLY A 942 -21.68 -0.22 -48.22
N TYR A 943 -21.99 -1.52 -48.16
CA TYR A 943 -22.81 -2.10 -47.09
C TYR A 943 -21.95 -2.54 -45.90
N GLY A 944 -20.63 -2.35 -45.92
CA GLY A 944 -19.72 -2.71 -44.84
C GLY A 944 -19.15 -4.13 -44.95
N GLY A 945 -19.43 -4.86 -46.04
CA GLY A 945 -18.82 -6.16 -46.29
C GLY A 945 -17.32 -6.01 -46.59
N VAL A 946 -16.50 -6.87 -45.98
CA VAL A 946 -15.05 -6.89 -46.18
C VAL A 946 -14.67 -8.21 -46.87
N HIS A 947 -14.08 -8.11 -48.05
CA HIS A 947 -13.85 -9.24 -48.95
C HIS A 947 -12.37 -9.44 -49.19
N ASN A 948 -11.84 -10.60 -48.80
CA ASN A 948 -10.42 -10.89 -48.93
C ASN A 948 -10.03 -11.21 -50.39
N PHE A 949 -8.77 -10.91 -50.74
CA PHE A 949 -8.15 -11.31 -51.99
C PHE A 949 -6.69 -11.72 -51.76
N GLY A 950 -6.13 -12.46 -52.72
CA GLY A 950 -4.76 -12.97 -52.61
C GLY A 950 -4.60 -13.94 -51.43
N ALA A 951 -3.52 -13.79 -50.66
CA ALA A 951 -3.23 -14.65 -49.49
C ALA A 951 -3.79 -14.12 -48.17
N ALA A 952 -4.64 -13.08 -48.20
CA ALA A 952 -5.24 -12.53 -47.00
C ALA A 952 -6.19 -13.55 -46.35
N PRO A 953 -6.06 -13.79 -45.03
CA PRO A 953 -6.94 -14.70 -44.30
C PRO A 953 -8.37 -14.13 -44.23
N SER A 954 -9.34 -14.96 -43.89
CA SER A 954 -10.67 -14.46 -43.54
C SER A 954 -10.59 -13.65 -42.25
N ILE A 955 -11.34 -12.54 -42.20
CA ILE A 955 -11.36 -11.63 -41.05
C ILE A 955 -12.78 -11.46 -40.53
N SER A 956 -12.94 -11.47 -39.20
CA SER A 956 -14.24 -11.26 -38.58
C SER A 956 -14.71 -9.82 -38.79
N ILE A 957 -15.96 -9.61 -39.20
CA ILE A 957 -16.56 -8.29 -39.37
C ILE A 957 -17.72 -8.12 -38.40
N HIS A 958 -17.76 -6.98 -37.71
CA HIS A 958 -18.80 -6.69 -36.70
C HIS A 958 -19.85 -5.68 -37.21
N SER A 959 -19.65 -5.12 -38.40
CA SER A 959 -20.49 -4.05 -38.95
C SER A 959 -20.87 -4.33 -40.39
N TYR A 960 -22.15 -4.61 -40.61
CA TYR A 960 -22.76 -4.76 -41.92
C TYR A 960 -24.12 -4.06 -41.91
N TRP A 961 -24.40 -3.25 -42.94
CA TRP A 961 -25.63 -2.48 -43.11
C TRP A 961 -26.36 -2.92 -44.37
N PRO A 962 -27.15 -4.00 -44.29
CA PRO A 962 -27.90 -4.50 -45.43
C PRO A 962 -28.73 -3.41 -46.10
N GLY A 963 -28.49 -3.16 -47.39
CA GLY A 963 -29.28 -2.20 -48.17
C GLY A 963 -28.94 -0.73 -47.91
N ARG A 964 -27.89 -0.40 -47.15
CA ARG A 964 -27.47 1.00 -46.91
C ARG A 964 -26.03 1.21 -47.33
N ASP A 965 -25.83 2.00 -48.37
CA ASP A 965 -24.51 2.44 -48.83
C ASP A 965 -23.94 3.52 -47.89
N ILE A 966 -23.36 3.07 -46.78
CA ILE A 966 -22.90 3.92 -45.67
C ILE A 966 -21.45 3.67 -45.28
N ALA A 967 -20.85 2.54 -45.64
CA ALA A 967 -19.42 2.34 -45.38
C ALA A 967 -18.58 3.26 -46.27
N ARG A 968 -17.48 3.79 -45.75
CA ARG A 968 -16.67 4.82 -46.43
C ARG A 968 -15.21 4.42 -46.56
N SER A 969 -14.59 3.88 -45.51
CA SER A 969 -13.17 3.56 -45.51
C SER A 969 -12.84 2.38 -44.59
N ILE A 970 -11.76 1.66 -44.90
CA ILE A 970 -11.20 0.58 -44.08
C ILE A 970 -9.73 0.87 -43.79
N SER A 971 -9.29 0.62 -42.57
CA SER A 971 -7.87 0.74 -42.19
C SER A 971 -7.47 -0.44 -41.32
N LEU A 972 -6.24 -0.95 -41.49
CA LEU A 972 -5.74 -2.13 -40.77
C LEU A 972 -4.64 -1.77 -39.80
N ASN A 973 -4.54 -2.58 -38.74
CA ASN A 973 -3.38 -2.62 -37.86
C ASN A 973 -2.13 -3.00 -38.67
N THR A 974 -0.95 -2.62 -38.18
CA THR A 974 0.34 -2.88 -38.86
C THR A 974 0.64 -4.36 -39.08
N ASP A 975 0.10 -5.23 -38.24
CA ASP A 975 0.21 -6.69 -38.35
C ASP A 975 -0.82 -7.32 -39.31
N GLY A 976 -1.81 -6.55 -39.77
CA GLY A 976 -2.90 -6.99 -40.63
C GLY A 976 -3.90 -7.94 -39.97
N THR A 977 -3.85 -8.17 -38.65
CA THR A 977 -4.72 -9.12 -37.95
C THR A 977 -6.07 -8.53 -37.57
N GLY A 978 -6.21 -7.21 -37.63
CA GLY A 978 -7.41 -6.46 -37.30
C GLY A 978 -7.40 -5.07 -37.92
N GLY A 979 -8.47 -4.32 -37.70
CA GLY A 979 -8.58 -2.94 -38.15
C GLY A 979 -9.96 -2.35 -37.86
N TYR A 980 -10.35 -1.37 -38.66
CA TYR A 980 -11.61 -0.66 -38.49
C TYR A 980 -12.24 -0.29 -39.83
N VAL A 981 -13.57 -0.35 -39.89
CA VAL A 981 -14.41 0.22 -40.95
C VAL A 981 -15.04 1.51 -40.45
N LEU A 982 -14.98 2.57 -41.26
CA LEU A 982 -15.65 3.84 -41.03
C LEU A 982 -17.00 3.87 -41.76
N ASP A 983 -18.07 4.22 -41.06
CA ASP A 983 -19.36 4.58 -41.66
C ASP A 983 -19.46 6.10 -41.93
N GLY A 984 -20.38 6.49 -42.80
CA GLY A 984 -20.59 7.88 -43.24
C GLY A 984 -21.06 8.82 -42.13
N LEU A 985 -21.58 8.29 -41.03
CA LEU A 985 -21.95 9.08 -39.85
C LEU A 985 -20.75 9.31 -38.92
N GLY A 986 -19.57 8.77 -39.23
CA GLY A 986 -18.36 8.84 -38.41
C GLY A 986 -18.19 7.64 -37.46
N GLY A 987 -19.07 6.62 -37.54
CA GLY A 987 -18.96 5.42 -36.73
C GLY A 987 -17.72 4.60 -37.10
N ILE A 988 -16.85 4.32 -36.14
CA ILE A 988 -15.71 3.41 -36.31
C ILE A 988 -16.09 2.03 -35.79
N HIS A 989 -15.99 1.01 -36.64
CA HIS A 989 -16.42 -0.35 -36.37
C HIS A 989 -15.26 -1.34 -36.47
N PRO A 990 -15.00 -2.14 -35.42
CA PRO A 990 -13.84 -3.02 -35.41
C PRO A 990 -14.01 -4.22 -36.36
N LEU A 991 -12.88 -4.68 -36.92
CA LEU A 991 -12.75 -5.94 -37.65
C LEU A 991 -11.52 -6.73 -37.16
N GLY A 992 -11.57 -8.05 -37.33
CA GLY A 992 -10.51 -8.97 -36.91
C GLY A 992 -10.26 -8.92 -35.41
N SER A 993 -8.98 -8.80 -35.02
CA SER A 993 -8.53 -8.72 -33.62
C SER A 993 -8.77 -7.36 -32.94
N SER A 994 -9.28 -6.36 -33.68
CA SER A 994 -9.49 -5.01 -33.14
C SER A 994 -10.76 -4.90 -32.30
N LEU A 995 -10.76 -3.98 -31.34
CA LEU A 995 -11.83 -3.80 -30.36
C LEU A 995 -12.62 -2.53 -30.63
N PRO A 996 -13.90 -2.46 -30.24
CA PRO A 996 -14.71 -1.28 -30.53
C PRO A 996 -14.21 -0.03 -29.80
N PHE A 997 -14.22 1.11 -30.49
CA PHE A 997 -14.16 2.43 -29.85
C PHE A 997 -15.57 2.83 -29.40
N TYR A 998 -15.67 3.50 -28.24
CA TYR A 998 -16.94 4.08 -27.81
C TYR A 998 -17.20 5.37 -28.60
N LYS A 999 -18.47 5.56 -29.04
CA LYS A 999 -18.91 6.70 -29.87
C LYS A 999 -18.60 8.08 -29.29
N SER A 1000 -18.32 8.19 -27.99
CA SER A 1000 -17.92 9.43 -27.33
C SER A 1000 -16.48 9.88 -27.68
N ASN A 1001 -15.68 9.05 -28.35
CA ASN A 1001 -14.22 9.19 -28.40
C ASN A 1001 -13.69 9.44 -29.82
N TYR A 1002 -14.60 9.69 -30.74
CA TYR A 1002 -14.34 10.00 -32.12
C TYR A 1002 -15.49 10.84 -32.66
N ALA A 1003 -15.26 11.58 -33.74
CA ALA A 1003 -16.29 12.42 -34.32
C ALA A 1003 -17.43 11.58 -34.90
N TYR A 1004 -18.65 11.87 -34.44
CA TYR A 1004 -19.88 11.23 -34.92
C TYR A 1004 -20.94 12.28 -35.23
N TRP A 1005 -21.44 12.28 -36.46
CA TRP A 1005 -22.42 13.24 -36.96
C TRP A 1005 -23.78 12.57 -37.13
N ILE A 1006 -24.58 12.61 -36.07
CA ILE A 1006 -25.93 12.03 -36.06
C ILE A 1006 -26.75 12.58 -37.22
N GLY A 1007 -27.12 11.70 -38.15
CA GLY A 1007 -27.98 12.03 -39.30
C GLY A 1007 -27.27 12.73 -40.46
N TRP A 1008 -25.95 12.89 -40.43
CA TRP A 1008 -25.17 13.49 -41.52
C TRP A 1008 -24.15 12.49 -42.05
N ASP A 1009 -24.36 12.05 -43.29
CA ASP A 1009 -23.39 11.25 -44.05
C ASP A 1009 -22.27 12.17 -44.57
N ILE A 1010 -21.26 12.40 -43.74
CA ILE A 1010 -20.20 13.39 -43.98
C ILE A 1010 -18.79 12.83 -43.76
N ALA A 1011 -18.62 11.72 -43.03
CA ALA A 1011 -17.32 11.10 -42.85
C ALA A 1011 -16.80 10.53 -44.19
N LYS A 1012 -15.51 10.68 -44.46
CA LYS A 1012 -14.89 10.33 -45.75
C LYS A 1012 -13.83 9.25 -45.65
N ALA A 1013 -12.88 9.39 -44.73
CA ALA A 1013 -11.71 8.52 -44.68
C ALA A 1013 -11.22 8.29 -43.25
N LEU A 1014 -10.56 7.14 -43.03
CA LEU A 1014 -10.01 6.70 -41.75
C LEU A 1014 -8.55 6.28 -41.91
N VAL A 1015 -7.67 6.79 -41.05
CA VAL A 1015 -6.26 6.38 -41.01
C VAL A 1015 -5.83 6.06 -39.58
N LEU A 1016 -5.11 4.95 -39.39
CA LEU A 1016 -4.60 4.49 -38.09
C LEU A 1016 -3.13 4.92 -37.87
N LYS A 1017 -2.77 5.10 -36.60
CA LYS A 1017 -1.45 5.50 -36.09
C LYS A 1017 -0.81 4.38 -35.27
#